data_AF-A0A2R7NTR3-F1
#
_entry.id   AF-A0A2R7NTR3-F1
#
_cell.length_a   1.000
_cell.length_b   1.000
_cell.length_c   1.000
_cell.angle_alpha   90.00
_cell.angle_beta   90.00
_cell.angle_gamma   90.00
#
_symmetry.space_group_name_H-M   'P 1'
#
loop_
_entity.id
_entity.type
_entity.pdbx_description
1 polymer ?
#
loop_
_entity_poly.entity_id
_entity_poly.type
_entity_poly.pdbx_seq_one_letter_code
_entity_poly.pdbx_strand_id
1 'polypeptide(L)'
;RLQMVAQDYKNSLVSLSENRNLFADHNMGGYRYIGFELYSLAKLAQKESKTSFSNALQKVFNQKYESLPEKVIPRLRLALDADIKESRKQLNKVLDKQKDRDSIDYRTALTLCKSYLSYKTYSGIKPQVMQLLTSKDKEKFITETRDLTIKNGNTLTITIVRKKKNTSPLPVILTNNIYAGPIDEFFGKRAATYNYVGAVVNTRGKRNSNDVNNPFEHESEDIYEVIDWVSKQPWCNGKVGMIGGSYLGFSQWAAVKKLHPALKTIVPQVAVGIGIDYPAQNNIFMSYMLQWIQYVTNNKFTDEADFANAVKWDSIYTKWYKSGKAFRSLDSISGKPSKIFQRWLDHPGYDQYWQKMVPYKEDFSKVNIPILTTTGYYDDDQIGALYYFKQHHLYNKNADHYLVIGPYNHGGAQSFGFTYVNGNPIDPVARISIDDLAFSWFDYILKGGKKPEILKDRINFQVMNTNTWKHVDDLDKMHTSTLKFYLQDKKNTSSVFNKPETKNFTTQVVDFKNRDQKDTYYKVSKKDSIKTTNSIAFESEVLDNDMIISGNLSGIFNVSINKKDFDTDTYLYQLSPDGKSYLLSTHIVRASYAKNNEKRQLLEPNKMEQIPINNSYFMSKKIDKGSKLLLLVGVNKNPNWQINYGSGKDVSDETIKDANEPLEIKWYNDSYVEIPVYKE
;
A
#
# COMPACT_ATOMS: atom_id res chain seq x y z
N ARG A 1 24.52 -1.23 -17.64
CA ARG A 1 23.70 -1.04 -18.87
C ARG A 1 24.49 -0.38 -20.00
N LEU A 2 25.12 0.79 -19.81
CA LEU A 2 25.99 1.39 -20.84
C LEU A 2 27.12 0.45 -21.28
N GLN A 3 27.77 -0.23 -20.33
CA GLN A 3 28.77 -1.28 -20.63
C GLN A 3 28.22 -2.38 -21.57
N MET A 4 26.96 -2.82 -21.39
CA MET A 4 26.35 -3.83 -22.26
C MET A 4 26.12 -3.29 -23.68
N VAL A 5 25.77 -2.01 -23.84
CA VAL A 5 25.63 -1.37 -25.16
C VAL A 5 27.00 -1.28 -25.84
N ALA A 6 28.05 -0.99 -25.09
CA ALA A 6 29.44 -1.04 -25.54
C ALA A 6 30.00 -2.47 -25.70
N GLN A 7 29.18 -3.50 -25.47
CA GLN A 7 29.55 -4.92 -25.51
C GLN A 7 30.64 -5.34 -24.50
N ASP A 8 30.85 -4.52 -23.46
CA ASP A 8 31.69 -4.83 -22.30
C ASP A 8 30.88 -5.64 -21.27
N TYR A 9 30.63 -6.90 -21.61
CA TYR A 9 29.81 -7.80 -20.80
C TYR A 9 30.51 -8.23 -19.50
N LYS A 10 31.84 -8.17 -19.43
CA LYS A 10 32.59 -8.53 -18.23
C LYS A 10 32.37 -7.48 -17.14
N ASN A 11 32.57 -6.20 -17.46
CA ASN A 11 32.34 -5.13 -16.49
C ASN A 11 30.85 -4.91 -16.23
N SER A 12 29.96 -5.20 -17.19
CA SER A 12 28.52 -5.15 -16.92
C SER A 12 28.09 -6.12 -15.83
N LEU A 13 28.70 -7.31 -15.74
CA LEU A 13 28.40 -8.29 -14.70
C LEU A 13 28.85 -7.82 -13.32
N VAL A 14 30.02 -7.18 -13.22
CA VAL A 14 30.50 -6.56 -11.97
C VAL A 14 29.51 -5.51 -11.49
N SER A 15 29.15 -4.56 -12.36
CA SER A 15 28.21 -3.49 -11.99
C SER A 15 26.80 -4.03 -11.68
N LEU A 16 26.33 -5.07 -12.38
CA LEU A 16 25.05 -5.73 -12.07
C LEU A 16 25.08 -6.42 -10.71
N SER A 17 26.20 -7.06 -10.36
CA SER A 17 26.41 -7.71 -9.06
C SER A 17 26.46 -6.70 -7.92
N GLU A 18 27.24 -5.62 -8.06
CA GLU A 18 27.32 -4.53 -7.07
C GLU A 18 25.95 -3.89 -6.84
N ASN A 19 25.22 -3.57 -7.92
CA ASN A 19 23.87 -3.04 -7.81
C ASN A 19 22.94 -4.02 -7.09
N ARG A 20 23.02 -5.32 -7.43
CA ARG A 20 22.23 -6.34 -6.74
C ARG A 20 22.57 -6.38 -5.25
N ASN A 21 23.83 -6.33 -4.86
CA ASN A 21 24.24 -6.39 -3.45
C ASN A 21 23.74 -5.19 -2.64
N LEU A 22 23.74 -3.98 -3.24
CA LEU A 22 23.11 -2.80 -2.62
C LEU A 22 21.60 -2.99 -2.36
N PHE A 23 20.95 -3.82 -3.17
CA PHE A 23 19.57 -4.21 -2.95
C PHE A 23 19.43 -5.45 -2.09
N ALA A 24 20.39 -6.39 -2.09
CA ALA A 24 20.25 -7.75 -1.58
C ALA A 24 20.83 -7.96 -0.17
N ASP A 25 21.57 -7.01 0.38
CA ASP A 25 21.99 -7.03 1.79
C ASP A 25 20.74 -7.20 2.68
N HIS A 26 20.56 -8.44 3.16
CA HIS A 26 19.48 -8.90 4.06
C HIS A 26 18.09 -9.12 3.44
N ASN A 27 17.95 -9.25 2.11
CA ASN A 27 16.63 -9.50 1.51
C ASN A 27 16.59 -10.41 0.26
N MET A 28 15.36 -10.70 -0.18
CA MET A 28 15.06 -11.52 -1.35
C MET A 28 15.27 -10.83 -2.71
N GLY A 29 16.09 -9.77 -2.80
CA GLY A 29 16.37 -8.99 -4.01
C GLY A 29 17.25 -9.69 -5.06
N GLY A 30 17.71 -10.92 -4.82
CA GLY A 30 18.66 -11.65 -5.67
C GLY A 30 18.20 -11.90 -7.11
N TYR A 31 16.90 -11.85 -7.40
CA TYR A 31 16.34 -11.96 -8.75
C TYR A 31 16.45 -10.66 -9.57
N ARG A 32 16.75 -9.51 -8.93
CA ARG A 32 16.80 -8.23 -9.62
C ARG A 32 17.90 -8.24 -10.68
N TYR A 33 17.53 -7.67 -11.83
CA TYR A 33 18.36 -7.57 -13.02
C TYR A 33 18.84 -8.90 -13.63
N ILE A 34 18.27 -10.04 -13.21
CA ILE A 34 18.72 -11.36 -13.68
C ILE A 34 18.60 -11.52 -15.20
N GLY A 35 17.61 -10.90 -15.85
CA GLY A 35 17.52 -10.91 -17.32
C GLY A 35 18.75 -10.28 -18.00
N PHE A 36 19.25 -9.15 -17.48
CA PHE A 36 20.46 -8.50 -18.01
C PHE A 36 21.73 -9.30 -17.70
N GLU A 37 21.77 -9.98 -16.56
CA GLU A 37 22.87 -10.87 -16.18
C GLU A 37 22.93 -12.09 -17.11
N LEU A 38 21.79 -12.77 -17.32
CA LEU A 38 21.69 -13.91 -18.24
C LEU A 38 22.13 -13.53 -19.66
N TYR A 39 21.72 -12.35 -20.14
CA TYR A 39 22.15 -11.87 -21.45
C TYR A 39 23.67 -11.64 -21.52
N SER A 40 24.26 -10.98 -20.52
CA SER A 40 25.69 -10.69 -20.48
C SER A 40 26.52 -11.97 -20.37
N LEU A 41 26.12 -12.90 -19.48
CA LEU A 41 26.74 -14.22 -19.35
C LEU A 41 26.63 -15.04 -20.64
N ALA A 42 25.45 -15.07 -21.27
CA ALA A 42 25.26 -15.78 -22.53
C ALA A 42 26.12 -15.20 -23.66
N LYS A 43 26.34 -13.88 -23.69
CA LYS A 43 27.23 -13.23 -24.66
C LYS A 43 28.71 -13.58 -24.44
N LEU A 44 29.16 -13.64 -23.20
CA LEU A 44 30.52 -14.10 -22.88
C LEU A 44 30.70 -15.57 -23.25
N ALA A 45 29.78 -16.44 -22.81
CA ALA A 45 29.82 -17.86 -23.11
C ALA A 45 29.75 -18.14 -24.62
N GLN A 46 28.95 -17.37 -25.38
CA GLN A 46 28.90 -17.44 -26.85
C GLN A 46 30.28 -17.20 -27.47
N LYS A 47 31.02 -16.19 -26.99
CA LYS A 47 32.35 -15.83 -27.50
C LYS A 47 33.41 -16.86 -27.13
N GLU A 48 33.41 -17.31 -25.88
CA GLU A 48 34.42 -18.25 -25.35
C GLU A 48 34.28 -19.65 -25.94
N SER A 49 33.05 -20.17 -26.04
CA SER A 49 32.78 -21.55 -26.47
C SER A 49 32.49 -21.71 -27.97
N LYS A 50 32.53 -20.62 -28.75
CA LYS A 50 32.20 -20.58 -30.18
C LYS A 50 30.88 -21.30 -30.54
N THR A 51 29.89 -21.20 -29.66
CA THR A 51 28.56 -21.85 -29.83
C THR A 51 27.49 -20.83 -30.22
N SER A 52 26.27 -21.30 -30.53
CA SER A 52 25.14 -20.40 -30.79
C SER A 52 24.73 -19.64 -29.52
N PHE A 53 24.17 -18.44 -29.67
CA PHE A 53 23.66 -17.69 -28.52
C PHE A 53 22.60 -18.49 -27.73
N SER A 54 21.78 -19.27 -28.44
CA SER A 54 20.77 -20.15 -27.84
C SER A 54 21.40 -21.21 -26.92
N ASN A 55 22.43 -21.92 -27.40
CA ASN A 55 23.12 -22.95 -26.61
C ASN A 55 23.85 -22.34 -25.41
N ALA A 56 24.51 -21.20 -25.62
CA ALA A 56 25.16 -20.45 -24.54
C ALA A 56 24.15 -20.00 -23.47
N LEU A 57 23.00 -19.47 -23.89
CA LEU A 57 21.94 -19.03 -23.00
C LEU A 57 21.34 -20.18 -22.19
N GLN A 58 21.11 -21.34 -22.79
CA GLN A 58 20.63 -22.52 -22.07
C GLN A 58 21.61 -22.97 -20.99
N LYS A 59 22.90 -23.10 -21.33
CA LYS A 59 23.95 -23.49 -20.39
C LYS A 59 24.02 -22.53 -19.20
N VAL A 60 24.09 -21.23 -19.50
CA VAL A 60 24.15 -20.16 -18.50
C VAL A 60 22.89 -20.13 -17.65
N PHE A 61 21.70 -20.27 -18.26
CA PHE A 61 20.45 -20.31 -17.52
C PHE A 61 20.43 -21.45 -16.52
N ASN A 62 20.79 -22.66 -16.94
CA ASN A 62 20.82 -23.83 -16.04
C ASN A 62 21.80 -23.62 -14.89
N GLN A 63 23.03 -23.19 -15.17
CA GLN A 63 24.03 -22.88 -14.15
C GLN A 63 23.52 -21.81 -13.16
N LYS A 64 22.93 -20.74 -13.68
CA LYS A 64 22.39 -19.67 -12.84
C LYS A 64 21.23 -20.16 -12.00
N TYR A 65 20.30 -20.90 -12.59
CA TYR A 65 19.12 -21.43 -11.92
C TYR A 65 19.50 -22.34 -10.74
N GLU A 66 20.46 -23.25 -10.92
CA GLU A 66 20.92 -24.14 -9.83
C GLU A 66 21.73 -23.39 -8.75
N SER A 67 22.33 -22.25 -9.08
CA SER A 67 23.06 -21.43 -8.10
C SER A 67 22.17 -20.57 -7.20
N LEU A 68 20.88 -20.42 -7.54
CA LEU A 68 19.98 -19.52 -6.81
C LEU A 68 19.38 -20.19 -5.57
N PRO A 69 19.20 -19.45 -4.47
CA PRO A 69 18.43 -19.94 -3.34
C PRO A 69 17.01 -20.33 -3.77
N GLU A 70 16.51 -21.46 -3.24
CA GLU A 70 15.20 -22.00 -3.63
C GLU A 70 14.06 -20.99 -3.45
N LYS A 71 14.15 -20.14 -2.41
CA LYS A 71 13.18 -19.09 -2.09
C LYS A 71 13.08 -17.97 -3.15
N VAL A 72 14.11 -17.81 -4.00
CA VAL A 72 14.14 -16.81 -5.08
C VAL A 72 13.46 -17.33 -6.34
N ILE A 73 13.38 -18.66 -6.54
CA ILE A 73 12.87 -19.30 -7.75
C ILE A 73 11.47 -18.79 -8.17
N PRO A 74 10.47 -18.67 -7.27
CA PRO A 74 9.13 -18.22 -7.66
C PRO A 74 9.13 -16.82 -8.30
N ARG A 75 10.11 -15.98 -7.98
CA ARG A 75 10.22 -14.60 -8.47
C ARG A 75 10.89 -14.49 -9.84
N LEU A 76 11.55 -15.55 -10.31
CA LEU A 76 12.28 -15.52 -11.58
C LEU A 76 11.36 -15.19 -12.75
N ARG A 77 10.16 -15.76 -12.76
CA ARG A 77 9.17 -15.46 -13.80
C ARG A 77 8.85 -13.96 -13.85
N LEU A 78 8.60 -13.33 -12.70
CA LEU A 78 8.31 -11.89 -12.60
C LEU A 78 9.46 -11.04 -13.17
N ALA A 79 10.71 -11.49 -13.05
CA ALA A 79 11.89 -10.78 -13.53
C ALA A 79 12.18 -10.96 -15.03
N LEU A 80 11.70 -12.08 -15.60
CA LEU A 80 12.06 -12.56 -16.93
C LEU A 80 10.92 -12.41 -17.96
N ASP A 81 9.67 -12.37 -17.50
CA ASP A 81 8.46 -12.26 -18.32
C ASP A 81 8.17 -10.81 -18.77
N ALA A 82 9.19 -10.09 -19.24
CA ALA A 82 9.05 -8.69 -19.66
C ALA A 82 8.17 -8.51 -20.90
N ASP A 83 7.43 -7.40 -21.00
CA ASP A 83 6.65 -7.06 -22.20
C ASP A 83 7.57 -6.56 -23.32
N ILE A 84 7.84 -7.43 -24.29
CA ILE A 84 8.67 -7.13 -25.46
C ILE A 84 7.99 -6.10 -26.37
N LYS A 85 6.65 -6.14 -26.50
CA LYS A 85 5.90 -5.22 -27.37
C LYS A 85 5.97 -3.82 -26.80
N GLU A 86 5.73 -3.66 -25.51
CA GLU A 86 5.84 -2.38 -24.83
C GLU A 86 7.28 -1.85 -24.86
N SER A 87 8.28 -2.72 -24.59
CA SER A 87 9.69 -2.33 -24.69
C SER A 87 10.07 -1.83 -26.09
N ARG A 88 9.55 -2.48 -27.15
CA ARG A 88 9.74 -2.03 -28.54
C ARG A 88 9.03 -0.70 -28.81
N LYS A 89 7.80 -0.53 -28.33
CA LYS A 89 7.04 0.72 -28.46
C LYS A 89 7.78 1.89 -27.80
N GLN A 90 8.33 1.68 -26.60
CA GLN A 90 9.14 2.70 -25.91
C GLN A 90 10.44 3.03 -26.66
N LEU A 91 11.11 2.03 -27.23
CA LEU A 91 12.28 2.25 -28.08
C LEU A 91 11.93 3.11 -29.31
N ASN A 92 10.89 2.73 -30.06
CA ASN A 92 10.45 3.46 -31.23
C ASN A 92 10.05 4.90 -30.87
N LYS A 93 9.30 5.09 -29.78
CA LYS A 93 8.92 6.43 -29.29
C LYS A 93 10.12 7.33 -29.01
N VAL A 94 11.23 6.78 -28.50
CA VAL A 94 12.45 7.56 -28.25
C VAL A 94 13.18 7.85 -29.56
N LEU A 95 13.26 6.88 -30.48
CA LEU A 95 13.89 7.02 -31.80
C LEU A 95 13.15 8.03 -32.68
N ASP A 96 11.82 7.93 -32.79
CA ASP A 96 11.00 8.77 -33.66
C ASP A 96 11.13 10.25 -33.29
N LYS A 97 11.35 10.57 -32.01
CA LYS A 97 11.60 11.95 -31.55
C LYS A 97 12.93 12.53 -32.03
N GLN A 98 13.84 11.71 -32.56
CA GLN A 98 15.18 12.11 -33.01
C GLN A 98 15.39 11.90 -34.51
N LYS A 99 14.34 11.54 -35.27
CA LYS A 99 14.44 11.07 -36.66
C LYS A 99 15.16 12.05 -37.61
N ASP A 100 15.11 13.35 -37.30
CA ASP A 100 15.67 14.43 -38.12
C ASP A 100 16.78 15.21 -37.38
N ARG A 101 17.51 14.55 -36.47
CA ARG A 101 18.58 15.18 -35.70
C ARG A 101 19.91 14.48 -35.91
N ASP A 102 20.94 15.25 -36.24
CA ASP A 102 22.32 14.76 -36.40
C ASP A 102 23.09 14.67 -35.07
N SER A 103 22.52 15.21 -33.99
CA SER A 103 23.06 15.07 -32.63
C SER A 103 21.94 15.05 -31.59
N ILE A 104 22.22 14.43 -30.44
CA ILE A 104 21.29 14.34 -29.31
C ILE A 104 22.04 14.68 -28.02
N ASP A 105 21.33 15.27 -27.05
CA ASP A 105 21.89 15.53 -25.75
C ASP A 105 22.14 14.22 -24.98
N TYR A 106 23.00 14.30 -23.95
CA TYR A 106 23.38 13.15 -23.14
C TYR A 106 22.19 12.43 -22.47
N ARG A 107 21.17 13.16 -22.01
CA ARG A 107 19.99 12.56 -21.33
C ARG A 107 19.16 11.77 -22.34
N THR A 108 18.99 12.30 -23.54
CA THR A 108 18.34 11.60 -24.66
C THR A 108 19.12 10.37 -25.07
N ALA A 109 20.45 10.48 -25.23
CA ALA A 109 21.33 9.33 -25.54
C ALA A 109 21.21 8.22 -24.48
N LEU A 110 21.26 8.57 -23.19
CA LEU A 110 21.11 7.62 -22.09
C LEU A 110 19.74 6.93 -22.12
N THR A 111 18.68 7.67 -22.43
CA THR A 111 17.32 7.14 -22.54
C THR A 111 17.22 6.14 -23.70
N LEU A 112 17.78 6.50 -24.85
CA LEU A 112 17.82 5.63 -26.02
C LEU A 112 18.60 4.33 -25.73
N CYS A 113 19.78 4.42 -25.12
CA CYS A 113 20.57 3.25 -24.70
C CYS A 113 19.78 2.34 -23.74
N LYS A 114 19.05 2.91 -22.78
CA LYS A 114 18.22 2.14 -21.82
C LYS A 114 17.07 1.43 -22.50
N SER A 115 16.32 2.11 -23.38
CA SER A 115 15.20 1.52 -24.12
C SER A 115 15.67 0.45 -25.10
N TYR A 116 16.74 0.73 -25.86
CA TYR A 116 17.34 -0.22 -26.80
C TYR A 116 17.78 -1.49 -26.10
N LEU A 117 18.56 -1.34 -25.01
CA LEU A 117 19.08 -2.49 -24.28
C LEU A 117 17.96 -3.33 -23.65
N SER A 118 16.92 -2.70 -23.11
CA SER A 118 15.78 -3.42 -22.53
C SER A 118 15.08 -4.27 -23.60
N TYR A 119 14.74 -3.67 -24.74
CA TYR A 119 14.17 -4.39 -25.87
C TYR A 119 15.10 -5.51 -26.36
N LYS A 120 16.39 -5.21 -26.63
CA LYS A 120 17.37 -6.17 -27.16
C LYS A 120 17.62 -7.35 -26.21
N THR A 121 17.70 -7.08 -24.92
CA THR A 121 17.89 -8.10 -23.87
C THR A 121 16.70 -9.06 -23.85
N TYR A 122 15.49 -8.53 -23.62
CA TYR A 122 14.32 -9.38 -23.41
C TYR A 122 13.81 -10.05 -24.69
N SER A 123 13.91 -9.38 -25.85
CA SER A 123 13.63 -10.04 -27.14
C SER A 123 14.62 -11.18 -27.44
N GLY A 124 15.86 -11.07 -26.97
CA GLY A 124 16.89 -12.07 -27.18
C GLY A 124 16.80 -13.28 -26.24
N ILE A 125 16.31 -13.11 -25.01
CA ILE A 125 16.32 -14.20 -24.00
C ILE A 125 14.94 -14.77 -23.68
N LYS A 126 13.89 -13.95 -23.64
CA LYS A 126 12.60 -14.32 -23.04
C LYS A 126 11.99 -15.58 -23.67
N PRO A 127 11.92 -15.74 -25.01
CA PRO A 127 11.28 -16.93 -25.59
C PRO A 127 11.88 -18.24 -25.09
N GLN A 128 13.22 -18.33 -25.06
CA GLN A 128 13.93 -19.54 -24.62
C GLN A 128 13.92 -19.68 -23.10
N VAL A 129 14.21 -18.60 -22.36
CA VAL A 129 14.28 -18.62 -20.90
C VAL A 129 12.93 -18.99 -20.27
N MET A 130 11.81 -18.55 -20.84
CA MET A 130 10.48 -18.92 -20.35
C MET A 130 10.16 -20.40 -20.57
N GLN A 131 10.63 -21.00 -21.68
CA GLN A 131 10.52 -22.44 -21.91
C GLN A 131 11.36 -23.22 -20.91
N LEU A 132 12.61 -22.80 -20.69
CA LEU A 132 13.51 -23.44 -19.72
C LEU A 132 12.96 -23.34 -18.29
N LEU A 133 12.46 -22.17 -17.89
CA LEU A 133 11.84 -21.98 -16.59
C LEU A 133 10.61 -22.86 -16.40
N THR A 134 9.77 -22.99 -17.43
CA THR A 134 8.61 -23.90 -17.41
C THR A 134 9.03 -25.36 -17.24
N SER A 135 10.11 -25.78 -17.91
CA SER A 135 10.66 -27.14 -17.72
C SER A 135 11.12 -27.36 -16.28
N LYS A 136 11.90 -26.42 -15.73
CA LYS A 136 12.38 -26.46 -14.35
C LYS A 136 11.24 -26.46 -13.33
N ASP A 137 10.19 -25.69 -13.58
CA ASP A 137 9.00 -25.68 -12.72
C ASP A 137 8.30 -27.04 -12.74
N LYS A 138 8.15 -27.69 -13.91
CA LYS A 138 7.58 -29.04 -14.03
C LYS A 138 8.47 -30.11 -13.38
N GLU A 139 9.78 -29.93 -13.31
CA GLU A 139 10.69 -30.83 -12.59
C GLU A 139 10.48 -30.74 -11.06
N LYS A 140 10.16 -29.54 -10.54
CA LYS A 140 10.10 -29.29 -9.09
C LYS A 140 8.70 -29.35 -8.49
N PHE A 141 7.69 -28.89 -9.22
CA PHE A 141 6.35 -28.66 -8.70
C PHE A 141 5.29 -29.51 -9.39
N ILE A 142 4.25 -29.83 -8.63
CA ILE A 142 2.95 -30.25 -9.14
C ILE A 142 2.07 -29.01 -9.04
N THR A 143 1.53 -28.56 -10.17
CA THR A 143 0.56 -27.46 -10.25
C THR A 143 -0.73 -27.99 -10.82
N GLU A 144 -1.83 -27.83 -10.07
CA GLU A 144 -3.17 -28.26 -10.46
C GLU A 144 -4.11 -27.06 -10.38
N THR A 145 -4.83 -26.76 -11.46
CA THR A 145 -5.89 -25.74 -11.46
C THR A 145 -7.22 -26.43 -11.66
N ARG A 146 -8.21 -26.11 -10.81
CA ARG A 146 -9.55 -26.70 -10.85
C ARG A 146 -10.60 -25.65 -10.53
N ASP A 147 -11.80 -25.89 -11.00
CA ASP A 147 -12.97 -25.10 -10.62
C ASP A 147 -13.72 -25.81 -9.49
N LEU A 148 -14.10 -25.05 -8.47
CA LEU A 148 -14.83 -25.50 -7.30
C LEU A 148 -16.22 -24.90 -7.34
N THR A 149 -17.26 -25.74 -7.33
CA THR A 149 -18.63 -25.29 -7.04
C THR A 149 -18.83 -25.35 -5.54
N ILE A 150 -19.02 -24.19 -4.90
CA ILE A 150 -19.29 -24.10 -3.47
C ILE A 150 -20.78 -24.34 -3.19
N LYS A 151 -21.15 -24.56 -1.92
CA LYS A 151 -22.51 -25.02 -1.53
C LYS A 151 -23.66 -24.14 -2.04
N ASN A 152 -23.43 -22.84 -2.21
CA ASN A 152 -24.43 -21.89 -2.70
C ASN A 152 -24.53 -21.86 -4.25
N GLY A 153 -23.84 -22.75 -4.95
CA GLY A 153 -23.86 -22.89 -6.42
C GLY A 153 -22.87 -22.00 -7.17
N ASN A 154 -22.21 -21.03 -6.51
CA ASN A 154 -21.18 -20.21 -7.14
C ASN A 154 -19.93 -21.04 -7.44
N THR A 155 -19.17 -20.60 -8.43
CA THR A 155 -17.94 -21.25 -8.90
C THR A 155 -16.73 -20.39 -8.59
N LEU A 156 -15.67 -20.98 -8.06
CA LEU A 156 -14.37 -20.36 -7.81
C LEU A 156 -13.27 -21.17 -8.49
N THR A 157 -12.25 -20.52 -9.04
CA THR A 157 -11.08 -21.24 -9.56
C THR A 157 -10.00 -21.31 -8.49
N ILE A 158 -9.43 -22.49 -8.26
CA ILE A 158 -8.32 -22.70 -7.34
C ILE A 158 -7.10 -23.24 -8.08
N THR A 159 -5.93 -22.66 -7.83
CA THR A 159 -4.62 -23.17 -8.24
C THR A 159 -3.88 -23.70 -7.02
N ILE A 160 -3.50 -24.98 -7.08
CA ILE A 160 -2.80 -25.71 -6.02
C ILE A 160 -1.38 -25.98 -6.51
N VAL A 161 -0.39 -25.65 -5.68
CA VAL A 161 1.02 -25.89 -5.99
C VAL A 161 1.70 -26.60 -4.82
N ARG A 162 2.39 -27.69 -5.10
CA ARG A 162 3.18 -28.46 -4.12
C ARG A 162 4.48 -28.93 -4.74
N LYS A 163 5.52 -29.13 -3.92
CA LYS A 163 6.77 -29.74 -4.42
C LYS A 163 6.54 -31.23 -4.69
N LYS A 164 7.08 -31.73 -5.81
CA LYS A 164 7.03 -33.16 -6.17
C LYS A 164 7.64 -34.07 -5.11
N LYS A 165 8.71 -33.60 -4.44
CA LYS A 165 9.41 -34.35 -3.39
C LYS A 165 8.61 -34.51 -2.09
N ASN A 166 7.54 -33.71 -1.90
CA ASN A 166 6.73 -33.78 -0.70
C ASN A 166 5.60 -34.80 -0.91
N THR A 167 5.74 -35.97 -0.30
CA THR A 167 4.79 -37.09 -0.42
C THR A 167 3.83 -37.22 0.76
N SER A 168 4.15 -36.62 1.91
CA SER A 168 3.29 -36.59 3.10
C SER A 168 2.34 -35.39 3.09
N PRO A 169 1.18 -35.48 3.75
CA PRO A 169 0.27 -34.34 3.92
C PRO A 169 0.93 -33.18 4.66
N LEU A 170 0.72 -31.95 4.21
CA LEU A 170 1.32 -30.72 4.75
C LEU A 170 0.25 -29.69 5.14
N PRO A 171 0.59 -28.68 5.97
CA PRO A 171 -0.27 -27.53 6.13
C PRO A 171 -0.41 -26.76 4.81
N VAL A 172 -1.52 -26.06 4.67
CA VAL A 172 -1.84 -25.28 3.48
C VAL A 172 -1.68 -23.80 3.78
N ILE A 173 -1.04 -23.07 2.86
CA ILE A 173 -1.05 -21.61 2.86
C ILE A 173 -1.98 -21.14 1.76
N LEU A 174 -3.09 -20.54 2.17
CA LEU A 174 -4.17 -20.08 1.30
C LEU A 174 -4.05 -18.57 1.03
N THR A 175 -4.22 -18.19 -0.23
CA THR A 175 -4.38 -16.80 -0.66
C THR A 175 -5.69 -16.65 -1.44
N ASN A 176 -6.57 -15.75 -1.00
CA ASN A 176 -7.79 -15.40 -1.73
C ASN A 176 -7.53 -14.17 -2.62
N ASN A 177 -7.36 -14.41 -3.92
CA ASN A 177 -6.79 -13.48 -4.87
C ASN A 177 -7.81 -12.93 -5.88
N ILE A 178 -8.16 -11.65 -5.75
CA ILE A 178 -8.93 -10.92 -6.78
C ILE A 178 -8.06 -10.53 -7.99
N TYR A 179 -6.74 -10.46 -7.82
CA TYR A 179 -5.78 -10.06 -8.85
C TYR A 179 -5.38 -11.24 -9.75
N ALA A 180 -6.38 -11.92 -10.32
CA ALA A 180 -6.19 -13.12 -11.11
C ALA A 180 -5.25 -12.88 -12.29
N GLY A 181 -4.26 -13.77 -12.49
CA GLY A 181 -3.25 -13.62 -13.54
C GLY A 181 -1.98 -14.44 -13.27
N PRO A 182 -0.85 -14.12 -13.92
CA PRO A 182 0.41 -14.85 -13.73
C PRO A 182 0.90 -14.91 -12.27
N ILE A 183 0.42 -14.00 -11.42
CA ILE A 183 0.74 -13.94 -9.99
C ILE A 183 0.17 -15.14 -9.20
N ASP A 184 -0.85 -15.83 -9.71
CA ASP A 184 -1.46 -16.99 -9.02
C ASP A 184 -0.42 -18.11 -8.82
N GLU A 185 0.33 -18.45 -9.88
CA GLU A 185 1.42 -19.43 -9.76
C GLU A 185 2.55 -18.95 -8.84
N PHE A 186 2.81 -17.64 -8.79
CA PHE A 186 3.82 -17.08 -7.89
C PHE A 186 3.44 -17.34 -6.43
N PHE A 187 2.20 -17.05 -6.03
CA PHE A 187 1.75 -17.27 -4.65
C PHE A 187 1.79 -18.76 -4.28
N GLY A 188 1.33 -19.64 -5.17
CA GLY A 188 1.38 -21.08 -4.95
C GLY A 188 2.81 -21.61 -4.81
N LYS A 189 3.70 -21.25 -5.75
CA LYS A 189 5.12 -21.65 -5.71
C LYS A 189 5.83 -21.07 -4.50
N ARG A 190 5.52 -19.82 -4.11
CA ARG A 190 6.05 -19.18 -2.91
C ARG A 190 5.74 -20.01 -1.67
N ALA A 191 4.52 -20.48 -1.48
CA ALA A 191 4.22 -21.36 -0.35
C ALA A 191 4.95 -22.72 -0.47
N ALA A 192 4.94 -23.31 -1.67
CA ALA A 192 5.58 -24.60 -1.92
C ALA A 192 7.07 -24.58 -1.58
N THR A 193 7.81 -23.50 -1.88
CA THR A 193 9.24 -23.39 -1.57
C THR A 193 9.55 -23.49 -0.08
N TYR A 194 8.63 -23.10 0.81
CA TYR A 194 8.74 -23.26 2.27
C TYR A 194 8.15 -24.60 2.78
N ASN A 195 7.94 -25.57 1.89
CA ASN A 195 7.39 -26.89 2.22
C ASN A 195 5.98 -26.79 2.83
N TYR A 196 5.12 -26.02 2.17
CA TYR A 196 3.67 -26.03 2.37
C TYR A 196 2.99 -26.49 1.08
N VAL A 197 1.68 -26.77 1.14
CA VAL A 197 0.86 -26.70 -0.08
C VAL A 197 0.41 -25.25 -0.26
N GLY A 198 0.68 -24.67 -1.42
CA GLY A 198 0.15 -23.37 -1.80
C GLY A 198 -1.21 -23.53 -2.44
N ALA A 199 -2.22 -22.84 -1.92
CA ALA A 199 -3.54 -22.78 -2.51
C ALA A 199 -3.88 -21.32 -2.83
N VAL A 200 -4.23 -21.04 -4.08
CA VAL A 200 -4.62 -19.71 -4.52
C VAL A 200 -6.01 -19.80 -5.10
N VAL A 201 -6.99 -19.23 -4.41
CA VAL A 201 -8.37 -19.18 -4.88
C VAL A 201 -8.64 -17.82 -5.48
N ASN A 202 -9.21 -17.79 -6.68
CA ASN A 202 -9.66 -16.56 -7.30
C ASN A 202 -11.14 -16.31 -6.97
N THR A 203 -11.45 -15.06 -6.65
CA THR A 203 -12.79 -14.63 -6.23
C THR A 203 -13.83 -14.81 -7.34
N ARG A 204 -15.12 -14.68 -6.99
CA ARG A 204 -16.22 -14.70 -7.96
C ARG A 204 -15.96 -13.74 -9.14
N GLY A 205 -16.33 -14.19 -10.34
CA GLY A 205 -16.14 -13.46 -11.61
C GLY A 205 -14.69 -13.42 -12.12
N LYS A 206 -13.74 -14.05 -11.43
CA LYS A 206 -12.35 -14.21 -11.88
C LYS A 206 -12.05 -15.59 -12.43
N ARG A 207 -11.01 -15.66 -13.27
CA ARG A 207 -10.61 -16.87 -14.00
C ARG A 207 -11.81 -17.50 -14.71
N ASN A 208 -12.22 -18.70 -14.31
CA ASN A 208 -13.31 -19.43 -14.95
C ASN A 208 -14.67 -19.18 -14.28
N SER A 209 -14.73 -18.46 -13.15
CA SER A 209 -15.99 -18.10 -12.48
C SER A 209 -16.82 -17.18 -13.37
N ASN A 210 -18.06 -17.56 -13.66
CA ASN A 210 -19.04 -16.75 -14.40
C ASN A 210 -19.96 -15.93 -13.49
N ASP A 211 -19.78 -16.02 -12.18
CA ASP A 211 -20.56 -15.27 -11.21
C ASP A 211 -20.23 -13.78 -11.27
N VAL A 212 -21.13 -12.96 -10.73
CA VAL A 212 -20.91 -11.51 -10.67
C VAL A 212 -19.77 -11.22 -9.70
N ASN A 213 -18.80 -10.43 -10.15
CA ASN A 213 -17.73 -9.94 -9.29
C ASN A 213 -18.24 -8.74 -8.46
N ASN A 214 -18.55 -8.99 -7.18
CA ASN A 214 -18.78 -7.96 -6.17
C ASN A 214 -17.64 -8.02 -5.15
N PRO A 215 -16.56 -7.25 -5.34
CA PRO A 215 -15.43 -7.27 -4.41
C PRO A 215 -15.88 -6.97 -2.98
N PHE A 216 -15.26 -7.63 -2.00
CA PHE A 216 -15.49 -7.52 -0.55
C PHE A 216 -16.78 -8.13 0.02
N GLU A 217 -17.79 -8.40 -0.81
CA GLU A 217 -19.14 -8.72 -0.33
C GLU A 217 -19.38 -10.20 0.01
N HIS A 218 -18.52 -11.11 -0.48
CA HIS A 218 -18.78 -12.56 -0.43
C HIS A 218 -17.62 -13.38 0.16
N GLU A 219 -16.49 -12.73 0.47
CA GLU A 219 -15.26 -13.38 0.89
C GLU A 219 -15.44 -14.27 2.12
N SER A 220 -16.23 -13.84 3.11
CA SER A 220 -16.41 -14.62 4.33
C SER A 220 -17.03 -16.00 4.06
N GLU A 221 -18.08 -16.05 3.24
CA GLU A 221 -18.76 -17.30 2.88
C GLU A 221 -17.90 -18.17 1.97
N ASP A 222 -17.34 -17.57 0.94
CA ASP A 222 -16.55 -18.27 -0.08
C ASP A 222 -15.29 -18.89 0.51
N ILE A 223 -14.57 -18.13 1.33
CA ILE A 223 -13.32 -18.61 1.94
C ILE A 223 -13.61 -19.73 2.95
N TYR A 224 -14.73 -19.66 3.69
CA TYR A 224 -15.11 -20.75 4.60
C TYR A 224 -15.26 -22.08 3.85
N GLU A 225 -15.98 -22.08 2.73
CA GLU A 225 -16.21 -23.28 1.92
C GLU A 225 -14.92 -23.77 1.23
N VAL A 226 -14.05 -22.85 0.80
CA VAL A 226 -12.74 -23.20 0.25
C VAL A 226 -11.85 -23.85 1.31
N ILE A 227 -11.81 -23.31 2.53
CA ILE A 227 -11.04 -23.89 3.63
C ILE A 227 -11.59 -25.28 3.99
N ASP A 228 -12.91 -25.45 4.04
CA ASP A 228 -13.55 -26.75 4.28
C ASP A 228 -13.10 -27.78 3.25
N TRP A 229 -13.16 -27.44 1.95
CA TRP A 229 -12.72 -28.33 0.88
C TRP A 229 -11.22 -28.63 0.95
N VAL A 230 -10.38 -27.61 1.07
CA VAL A 230 -8.91 -27.73 1.12
C VAL A 230 -8.47 -28.59 2.32
N SER A 231 -9.11 -28.41 3.48
CA SER A 231 -8.74 -29.12 4.71
C SER A 231 -8.94 -30.64 4.65
N LYS A 232 -9.78 -31.13 3.71
CA LYS A 232 -10.13 -32.54 3.53
C LYS A 232 -9.33 -33.24 2.43
N GLN A 233 -8.47 -32.51 1.72
CA GLN A 233 -7.69 -33.09 0.62
C GLN A 233 -6.57 -34.02 1.14
N PRO A 234 -6.23 -35.11 0.42
CA PRO A 234 -5.26 -36.10 0.91
C PRO A 234 -3.83 -35.55 1.06
N TRP A 235 -3.52 -34.39 0.46
CA TRP A 235 -2.24 -33.70 0.60
C TRP A 235 -2.24 -32.65 1.73
N CYS A 236 -3.38 -32.42 2.39
CA CYS A 236 -3.53 -31.49 3.49
C CYS A 236 -3.52 -32.25 4.82
N ASN A 237 -2.80 -31.74 5.83
CA ASN A 237 -2.80 -32.31 7.17
C ASN A 237 -3.89 -31.73 8.09
N GLY A 238 -4.92 -31.07 7.52
CA GLY A 238 -6.03 -30.44 8.23
C GLY A 238 -5.73 -29.05 8.81
N LYS A 239 -4.52 -28.50 8.64
CA LYS A 239 -4.16 -27.14 9.08
C LYS A 239 -4.05 -26.17 7.90
N VAL A 240 -4.68 -25.01 8.03
CA VAL A 240 -4.63 -23.93 7.04
C VAL A 240 -4.13 -22.65 7.70
N GLY A 241 -3.19 -21.96 7.06
CA GLY A 241 -2.87 -20.56 7.31
C GLY A 241 -3.22 -19.70 6.10
N MET A 242 -3.44 -18.41 6.28
CA MET A 242 -3.66 -17.49 5.17
C MET A 242 -2.63 -16.37 5.12
N ILE A 243 -2.32 -15.90 3.91
CA ILE A 243 -1.42 -14.76 3.66
C ILE A 243 -1.84 -13.96 2.43
N GLY A 244 -1.54 -12.67 2.48
CA GLY A 244 -1.57 -11.73 1.37
C GLY A 244 -1.81 -10.32 1.89
N GLY A 245 -1.70 -9.32 0.99
CA GLY A 245 -1.96 -7.95 1.38
C GLY A 245 -2.91 -7.16 0.50
N SER A 246 -3.19 -5.94 0.94
CA SER A 246 -4.27 -5.10 0.41
C SER A 246 -5.61 -5.83 0.50
N TYR A 247 -6.30 -6.04 -0.62
CA TYR A 247 -7.50 -6.88 -0.71
C TYR A 247 -7.31 -8.29 -0.15
N LEU A 248 -6.15 -8.92 -0.40
CA LEU A 248 -5.85 -10.27 0.11
C LEU A 248 -5.65 -10.21 1.64
N GLY A 249 -5.20 -9.06 2.17
CA GLY A 249 -5.15 -8.79 3.60
C GLY A 249 -6.54 -8.66 4.21
N PHE A 250 -7.42 -7.87 3.58
CA PHE A 250 -8.85 -7.79 3.93
C PHE A 250 -9.52 -9.17 3.95
N SER A 251 -9.26 -9.99 2.92
CA SER A 251 -9.94 -11.28 2.78
C SER A 251 -9.68 -12.24 3.95
N GLN A 252 -8.56 -12.07 4.65
CA GLN A 252 -8.24 -12.83 5.86
C GLN A 252 -9.10 -12.39 7.04
N TRP A 253 -9.37 -11.08 7.17
CA TRP A 253 -10.32 -10.57 8.15
C TRP A 253 -11.75 -11.03 7.83
N ALA A 254 -12.15 -11.06 6.56
CA ALA A 254 -13.42 -11.65 6.14
C ALA A 254 -13.50 -13.15 6.50
N ALA A 255 -12.40 -13.90 6.35
CA ALA A 255 -12.33 -15.31 6.72
C ALA A 255 -12.52 -15.57 8.22
N VAL A 256 -12.09 -14.64 9.10
CA VAL A 256 -12.27 -14.78 10.55
C VAL A 256 -13.58 -14.19 11.09
N LYS A 257 -14.39 -13.53 10.24
CA LYS A 257 -15.81 -13.22 10.56
C LYS A 257 -16.56 -14.47 10.96
N LYS A 258 -16.32 -15.56 10.21
CA LYS A 258 -16.80 -16.91 10.51
C LYS A 258 -15.59 -17.85 10.53
N LEU A 259 -14.95 -17.93 11.69
CA LEU A 259 -13.72 -18.70 11.85
C LEU A 259 -13.93 -20.21 11.58
N HIS A 260 -13.30 -20.73 10.52
CA HIS A 260 -13.29 -22.15 10.21
C HIS A 260 -12.30 -22.89 11.13
N PRO A 261 -12.63 -24.07 11.71
CA PRO A 261 -11.76 -24.77 12.65
C PRO A 261 -10.41 -25.22 12.08
N ALA A 262 -10.30 -25.42 10.76
CA ALA A 262 -9.03 -25.70 10.09
C ALA A 262 -8.10 -24.47 9.95
N LEU A 263 -8.63 -23.24 10.04
CA LEU A 263 -7.83 -22.02 9.98
C LEU A 263 -7.12 -21.81 11.32
N LYS A 264 -5.79 -21.83 11.30
CA LYS A 264 -4.97 -21.78 12.52
C LYS A 264 -4.23 -20.46 12.71
N THR A 265 -4.04 -19.68 11.65
CA THR A 265 -3.43 -18.35 11.72
C THR A 265 -3.67 -17.57 10.44
N ILE A 266 -3.66 -16.24 10.53
CA ILE A 266 -3.66 -15.33 9.37
C ILE A 266 -2.46 -14.39 9.46
N VAL A 267 -1.94 -14.00 8.30
CA VAL A 267 -0.88 -13.00 8.13
C VAL A 267 -1.37 -11.88 7.20
N PRO A 268 -2.27 -11.00 7.68
CA PRO A 268 -2.76 -9.86 6.92
C PRO A 268 -1.66 -8.79 6.78
N GLN A 269 -1.25 -8.53 5.54
CA GLN A 269 -0.22 -7.54 5.20
C GLN A 269 -0.91 -6.31 4.61
N VAL A 270 -0.59 -5.09 5.03
CA VAL A 270 -1.15 -3.83 4.48
C VAL A 270 -2.67 -3.93 4.21
N ALA A 271 -3.41 -4.42 5.20
CA ALA A 271 -4.76 -4.90 4.97
C ALA A 271 -5.76 -3.75 4.85
N VAL A 272 -6.52 -3.76 3.75
CA VAL A 272 -7.63 -2.82 3.54
C VAL A 272 -8.65 -2.93 4.67
N GLY A 273 -8.96 -1.80 5.30
CA GLY A 273 -10.09 -1.62 6.20
C GLY A 273 -11.32 -1.21 5.41
N ILE A 274 -12.09 -2.16 4.88
CA ILE A 274 -13.26 -1.84 4.05
C ILE A 274 -14.26 -0.97 4.83
N GLY A 275 -14.65 0.17 4.26
CA GLY A 275 -15.47 1.20 4.92
C GLY A 275 -14.74 2.04 5.98
N ILE A 276 -13.44 1.85 6.19
CA ILE A 276 -12.59 2.57 7.16
C ILE A 276 -11.54 3.44 6.46
N ASP A 277 -10.70 2.84 5.60
CA ASP A 277 -9.70 3.54 4.77
C ASP A 277 -10.05 3.51 3.28
N TYR A 278 -10.65 2.42 2.82
CA TYR A 278 -11.11 2.23 1.45
C TYR A 278 -12.57 1.79 1.44
N PRO A 279 -13.42 2.30 0.54
CA PRO A 279 -13.14 3.29 -0.51
C PRO A 279 -13.19 4.75 -0.01
N ALA A 280 -13.41 4.96 1.29
CA ALA A 280 -13.47 6.27 1.90
C ALA A 280 -12.58 6.30 3.15
N GLN A 281 -11.62 7.22 3.17
CA GLN A 281 -10.81 7.47 4.36
C GLN A 281 -11.57 8.46 5.24
N ASN A 282 -11.87 8.07 6.49
CA ASN A 282 -12.59 8.91 7.45
C ASN A 282 -13.84 9.57 6.82
N ASN A 283 -14.64 8.74 6.13
CA ASN A 283 -15.90 9.06 5.47
C ASN A 283 -15.80 9.99 4.24
N ILE A 284 -14.62 10.14 3.64
CA ILE A 284 -14.42 10.89 2.38
C ILE A 284 -14.02 9.93 1.26
N PHE A 285 -14.88 9.77 0.25
CA PHE A 285 -14.58 8.89 -0.88
C PHE A 285 -13.41 9.40 -1.72
N MET A 286 -12.54 8.48 -2.14
CA MET A 286 -11.42 8.77 -3.03
C MET A 286 -11.80 8.53 -4.50
N SER A 287 -11.33 9.38 -5.41
CA SER A 287 -11.48 9.18 -6.87
C SER A 287 -10.81 7.88 -7.35
N TYR A 288 -9.77 7.44 -6.63
CA TYR A 288 -9.04 6.19 -6.86
C TYR A 288 -9.95 4.95 -6.82
N MET A 289 -11.04 4.96 -6.05
CA MET A 289 -11.90 3.77 -5.91
C MET A 289 -12.45 3.30 -7.27
N LEU A 290 -12.78 4.24 -8.18
CA LEU A 290 -13.26 3.89 -9.51
C LEU A 290 -12.18 3.25 -10.37
N GLN A 291 -10.94 3.72 -10.24
CA GLN A 291 -9.78 3.15 -10.92
C GLN A 291 -9.52 1.72 -10.46
N TRP A 292 -9.58 1.48 -9.16
CA TRP A 292 -9.43 0.14 -8.60
C TRP A 292 -10.59 -0.79 -8.97
N ILE A 293 -11.85 -0.32 -8.93
CA ILE A 293 -13.00 -1.11 -9.37
C ILE A 293 -12.78 -1.58 -10.82
N GLN A 294 -12.46 -0.66 -11.75
CA GLN A 294 -12.22 -1.03 -13.14
C GLN A 294 -11.05 -2.00 -13.31
N TYR A 295 -9.98 -1.82 -12.54
CA TYR A 295 -8.83 -2.73 -12.54
C TYR A 295 -9.22 -4.18 -12.24
N VAL A 296 -10.14 -4.37 -11.29
CA VAL A 296 -10.57 -5.70 -10.84
C VAL A 296 -11.89 -6.17 -11.43
N THR A 297 -12.64 -5.39 -12.21
CA THR A 297 -13.94 -5.85 -12.74
C THR A 297 -14.04 -5.83 -14.26
N ASN A 298 -13.10 -5.22 -14.99
CA ASN A 298 -13.21 -5.10 -16.45
C ASN A 298 -13.05 -6.43 -17.21
N ASN A 299 -12.42 -7.45 -16.61
CA ASN A 299 -12.24 -8.76 -17.25
C ASN A 299 -12.00 -9.88 -16.20
N LYS A 300 -11.81 -11.12 -16.68
CA LYS A 300 -11.57 -12.32 -15.85
C LYS A 300 -10.20 -12.34 -15.13
N PHE A 301 -9.31 -11.42 -15.50
CA PHE A 301 -7.98 -11.15 -14.92
C PHE A 301 -7.94 -9.71 -14.39
N THR A 302 -6.76 -9.12 -14.27
CA THR A 302 -6.61 -7.67 -14.02
C THR A 302 -6.37 -6.87 -15.30
N ASP A 303 -6.74 -5.59 -15.28
CA ASP A 303 -6.50 -4.64 -16.38
C ASP A 303 -5.33 -3.70 -16.07
N GLU A 304 -4.12 -4.25 -16.02
CA GLU A 304 -2.88 -3.50 -15.68
C GLU A 304 -2.64 -2.30 -16.59
N ALA A 305 -2.96 -2.43 -17.88
CA ALA A 305 -2.73 -1.38 -18.87
C ALA A 305 -3.61 -0.16 -18.59
N ASP A 306 -4.88 -0.38 -18.22
CA ASP A 306 -5.80 0.69 -17.84
C ASP A 306 -5.44 1.27 -16.47
N PHE A 307 -5.14 0.42 -15.49
CA PHE A 307 -4.80 0.82 -14.13
C PHE A 307 -3.53 1.67 -14.08
N ALA A 308 -2.47 1.29 -14.82
CA ALA A 308 -1.20 2.03 -14.84
C ALA A 308 -1.24 3.32 -15.68
N ASN A 309 -2.35 3.63 -16.34
CA ASN A 309 -2.47 4.81 -17.20
C ASN A 309 -2.74 6.09 -16.40
N ALA A 310 -1.71 6.59 -15.70
CA ALA A 310 -1.80 7.77 -14.85
C ALA A 310 -2.34 9.01 -15.58
N VAL A 311 -1.98 9.21 -16.86
CA VAL A 311 -2.45 10.36 -17.66
C VAL A 311 -3.96 10.30 -17.90
N LYS A 312 -4.50 9.11 -18.22
CA LYS A 312 -5.95 8.92 -18.39
C LYS A 312 -6.68 9.23 -17.08
N TRP A 313 -6.24 8.64 -15.97
CA TRP A 313 -6.93 8.78 -14.68
C TRP A 313 -6.85 10.22 -14.14
N ASP A 314 -5.69 10.86 -14.22
CA ASP A 314 -5.52 12.28 -13.89
C ASP A 314 -6.45 13.18 -14.74
N SER A 315 -6.57 12.88 -16.04
CA SER A 315 -7.50 13.59 -16.93
C SER A 315 -8.97 13.40 -16.54
N ILE A 316 -9.38 12.19 -16.17
CA ILE A 316 -10.75 11.89 -15.71
C ILE A 316 -11.05 12.65 -14.42
N TYR A 317 -10.15 12.59 -13.43
CA TYR A 317 -10.32 13.25 -12.13
C TYR A 317 -10.34 14.77 -12.28
N THR A 318 -9.43 15.33 -13.08
CA THR A 318 -9.39 16.75 -13.40
C THR A 318 -10.64 17.21 -14.12
N LYS A 319 -11.14 16.44 -15.11
CA LYS A 319 -12.37 16.74 -15.83
C LYS A 319 -13.58 16.75 -14.91
N TRP A 320 -13.70 15.78 -14.01
CA TRP A 320 -14.75 15.76 -13.00
C TRP A 320 -14.66 17.01 -12.10
N TYR A 321 -13.50 17.25 -11.49
CA TYR A 321 -13.26 18.36 -10.57
C TYR A 321 -13.58 19.72 -11.21
N LYS A 322 -13.11 19.97 -12.44
CA LYS A 322 -13.38 21.21 -13.18
C LYS A 322 -14.84 21.35 -13.60
N SER A 323 -15.53 20.25 -13.89
CA SER A 323 -16.94 20.31 -14.30
C SER A 323 -17.89 20.76 -13.19
N GLY A 324 -17.48 20.61 -11.91
CA GLY A 324 -18.33 20.92 -10.77
C GLY A 324 -19.56 20.00 -10.62
N LYS A 325 -19.62 18.89 -11.36
CA LYS A 325 -20.69 17.91 -11.24
C LYS A 325 -20.56 17.07 -9.97
N ALA A 326 -21.66 16.45 -9.57
CA ALA A 326 -21.72 15.51 -8.45
C ALA A 326 -20.64 14.43 -8.56
N PHE A 327 -20.06 14.02 -7.43
CA PHE A 327 -19.06 12.94 -7.39
C PHE A 327 -19.63 11.62 -7.94
N ARG A 328 -20.94 11.41 -7.75
CA ARG A 328 -21.70 10.32 -8.36
C ARG A 328 -21.58 10.22 -9.89
N SER A 329 -21.25 11.32 -10.57
CA SER A 329 -21.07 11.34 -12.03
C SER A 329 -19.68 10.91 -12.52
N LEU A 330 -18.73 10.64 -11.61
CA LEU A 330 -17.34 10.31 -11.97
C LEU A 330 -17.24 9.08 -12.88
N ASP A 331 -18.05 8.05 -12.63
CA ASP A 331 -18.10 6.83 -13.44
C ASP A 331 -18.57 7.10 -14.89
N SER A 332 -19.58 7.93 -15.04
CA SER A 332 -20.13 8.37 -16.33
C SER A 332 -19.13 9.26 -17.07
N ILE A 333 -18.39 10.12 -16.35
CA ILE A 333 -17.29 10.93 -16.90
C ILE A 333 -16.13 10.05 -17.37
N SER A 334 -15.87 8.94 -16.68
CA SER A 334 -14.88 7.93 -17.11
C SER A 334 -15.28 7.17 -18.37
N GLY A 335 -16.56 7.27 -18.79
CA GLY A 335 -17.13 6.54 -19.92
C GLY A 335 -17.54 5.10 -19.59
N LYS A 336 -17.49 4.70 -18.31
CA LYS A 336 -17.83 3.34 -17.85
C LYS A 336 -18.62 3.42 -16.54
N PRO A 337 -19.97 3.56 -16.61
CA PRO A 337 -20.82 3.50 -15.44
C PRO A 337 -20.61 2.22 -14.62
N SER A 338 -20.64 2.33 -13.29
CA SER A 338 -20.31 1.21 -12.40
C SER A 338 -21.34 1.06 -11.28
N LYS A 339 -22.08 -0.06 -11.28
CA LYS A 339 -23.05 -0.37 -10.22
C LYS A 339 -22.39 -0.50 -8.83
N ILE A 340 -21.14 -0.98 -8.79
CA ILE A 340 -20.37 -1.09 -7.54
C ILE A 340 -20.04 0.30 -7.01
N PHE A 341 -19.56 1.20 -7.87
CA PHE A 341 -19.27 2.58 -7.51
C PHE A 341 -20.52 3.29 -6.97
N GLN A 342 -21.65 3.19 -7.68
CA GLN A 342 -22.92 3.78 -7.25
C GLN A 342 -23.39 3.22 -5.90
N ARG A 343 -23.35 1.89 -5.74
CA ARG A 343 -23.73 1.23 -4.48
C ARG A 343 -22.85 1.66 -3.31
N TRP A 344 -21.53 1.77 -3.48
CA TRP A 344 -20.64 2.23 -2.42
C TRP A 344 -20.92 3.68 -1.99
N LEU A 345 -21.28 4.55 -2.94
CA LEU A 345 -21.66 5.94 -2.62
C LEU A 345 -22.91 6.05 -1.77
N ASP A 346 -23.79 5.06 -1.79
CA ASP A 346 -25.00 5.01 -0.95
C ASP A 346 -24.69 4.63 0.51
N HIS A 347 -23.42 4.32 0.81
CA HIS A 347 -22.92 3.97 2.16
C HIS A 347 -21.78 4.91 2.62
N PRO A 348 -22.04 6.22 2.79
CA PRO A 348 -21.02 7.21 3.18
C PRO A 348 -20.55 7.08 4.64
N GLY A 349 -21.34 6.39 5.50
CA GLY A 349 -20.98 6.02 6.86
C GLY A 349 -20.38 4.61 6.93
N TYR A 350 -19.69 4.27 8.01
CA TYR A 350 -19.31 2.88 8.31
C TYR A 350 -20.53 2.10 8.83
N ASP A 351 -21.54 1.94 7.99
CA ASP A 351 -22.84 1.34 8.34
C ASP A 351 -22.86 -0.20 8.21
N GLN A 352 -24.05 -0.80 8.36
CA GLN A 352 -24.24 -2.25 8.29
C GLN A 352 -23.76 -2.89 6.98
N TYR A 353 -23.73 -2.15 5.87
CA TYR A 353 -23.24 -2.68 4.60
C TYR A 353 -21.76 -3.04 4.67
N TRP A 354 -20.94 -2.21 5.32
CA TRP A 354 -19.51 -2.48 5.53
C TRP A 354 -19.28 -3.44 6.69
N GLN A 355 -19.99 -3.25 7.81
CA GLN A 355 -19.81 -4.02 9.06
C GLN A 355 -20.08 -5.52 8.90
N LYS A 356 -20.88 -5.94 7.91
CA LYS A 356 -21.13 -7.37 7.65
C LYS A 356 -19.96 -8.10 6.99
N MET A 357 -19.03 -7.37 6.37
CA MET A 357 -17.95 -7.96 5.54
C MET A 357 -16.79 -8.53 6.39
N VAL A 358 -16.60 -8.02 7.61
CA VAL A 358 -15.50 -8.35 8.54
C VAL A 358 -16.01 -8.40 9.98
N PRO A 359 -15.27 -8.99 10.95
CA PRO A 359 -15.63 -8.88 12.36
C PRO A 359 -15.94 -7.43 12.73
N TYR A 360 -16.99 -7.25 13.51
CA TYR A 360 -17.43 -5.95 13.99
C TYR A 360 -17.85 -6.08 15.45
N LYS A 361 -17.37 -5.17 16.28
CA LYS A 361 -17.56 -5.16 17.74
C LYS A 361 -17.31 -6.54 18.38
N GLU A 362 -18.30 -7.13 19.03
CA GLU A 362 -18.18 -8.37 19.78
C GLU A 362 -17.75 -9.57 18.91
N ASP A 363 -17.90 -9.52 17.59
CA ASP A 363 -17.36 -10.57 16.72
C ASP A 363 -15.83 -10.71 16.82
N PHE A 364 -15.10 -9.61 17.12
CA PHE A 364 -13.65 -9.69 17.34
C PHE A 364 -13.28 -10.55 18.54
N SER A 365 -14.16 -10.69 19.54
CA SER A 365 -13.92 -11.59 20.68
C SER A 365 -13.87 -13.07 20.30
N LYS A 366 -14.46 -13.44 19.15
CA LYS A 366 -14.49 -14.80 18.61
C LYS A 366 -13.22 -15.16 17.83
N VAL A 367 -12.37 -14.17 17.53
CA VAL A 367 -11.09 -14.38 16.85
C VAL A 367 -10.08 -14.86 17.88
N ASN A 368 -9.85 -16.17 17.93
CA ASN A 368 -9.04 -16.83 18.97
C ASN A 368 -7.85 -17.61 18.38
N ILE A 369 -7.36 -17.19 17.21
CA ILE A 369 -6.16 -17.73 16.56
C ILE A 369 -5.01 -16.72 16.61
N PRO A 370 -3.75 -17.19 16.58
CA PRO A 370 -2.59 -16.32 16.44
C PRO A 370 -2.61 -15.52 15.14
N ILE A 371 -2.30 -14.22 15.18
CA ILE A 371 -2.27 -13.32 14.01
C ILE A 371 -0.93 -12.58 13.95
N LEU A 372 -0.38 -12.43 12.74
CA LEU A 372 0.75 -11.52 12.47
C LEU A 372 0.35 -10.49 11.42
N THR A 373 0.20 -9.24 11.81
CA THR A 373 -0.03 -8.12 10.89
C THR A 373 1.28 -7.45 10.51
N THR A 374 1.43 -7.11 9.23
CA THR A 374 2.51 -6.25 8.75
C THR A 374 1.96 -5.03 8.02
N THR A 375 2.48 -3.84 8.30
CA THR A 375 2.16 -2.60 7.55
C THR A 375 3.36 -1.65 7.63
N GLY A 376 3.25 -0.42 7.12
CA GLY A 376 4.34 0.53 7.19
C GLY A 376 3.91 1.99 7.26
N TYR A 377 4.83 2.86 7.63
CA TYR A 377 4.56 4.29 7.79
C TYR A 377 4.22 5.01 6.48
N TYR A 378 4.59 4.42 5.34
CA TYR A 378 4.29 4.92 4.00
C TYR A 378 3.26 4.04 3.27
N ASP A 379 2.57 3.17 4.00
CA ASP A 379 1.46 2.38 3.50
C ASP A 379 0.16 3.19 3.63
N ASP A 380 -0.63 3.22 2.56
CA ASP A 380 -1.91 3.93 2.54
C ASP A 380 -3.00 3.14 3.30
N ASP A 381 -2.88 1.81 3.34
CA ASP A 381 -3.81 0.91 4.05
C ASP A 381 -3.41 0.68 5.53
N GLN A 382 -2.47 1.50 6.06
CA GLN A 382 -2.04 1.37 7.46
C GLN A 382 -3.19 1.65 8.44
N ILE A 383 -4.15 2.48 8.03
CA ILE A 383 -5.35 2.80 8.81
C ILE A 383 -6.18 1.53 9.01
N GLY A 384 -6.47 0.78 7.96
CA GLY A 384 -7.21 -0.48 8.01
C GLY A 384 -6.45 -1.55 8.80
N ALA A 385 -5.15 -1.70 8.53
CA ALA A 385 -4.31 -2.65 9.25
C ALA A 385 -4.30 -2.38 10.77
N LEU A 386 -4.16 -1.11 11.18
CA LEU A 386 -4.20 -0.71 12.58
C LEU A 386 -5.61 -0.76 13.18
N TYR A 387 -6.66 -0.50 12.39
CA TYR A 387 -8.05 -0.66 12.83
C TYR A 387 -8.30 -2.09 13.31
N TYR A 388 -7.99 -3.10 12.50
CA TYR A 388 -8.22 -4.49 12.91
C TYR A 388 -7.39 -4.89 14.14
N PHE A 389 -6.14 -4.43 14.23
CA PHE A 389 -5.31 -4.66 15.41
C PHE A 389 -5.94 -4.05 16.67
N LYS A 390 -6.34 -2.77 16.61
CA LYS A 390 -6.97 -2.05 17.72
C LYS A 390 -8.29 -2.69 18.14
N GLN A 391 -9.15 -3.05 17.17
CA GLN A 391 -10.44 -3.68 17.47
C GLN A 391 -10.27 -5.09 18.08
N HIS A 392 -9.33 -5.89 17.58
CA HIS A 392 -9.08 -7.21 18.13
C HIS A 392 -8.65 -7.14 19.60
N HIS A 393 -7.71 -6.26 19.96
CA HIS A 393 -7.28 -6.07 21.36
C HIS A 393 -8.37 -5.43 22.23
N LEU A 394 -9.20 -4.57 21.65
CA LEU A 394 -10.30 -3.93 22.38
C LEU A 394 -11.31 -4.98 22.88
N TYR A 395 -11.75 -5.88 22.00
CA TYR A 395 -12.81 -6.86 22.27
C TYR A 395 -12.30 -8.25 22.70
N ASN A 396 -11.02 -8.56 22.50
CA ASN A 396 -10.38 -9.79 22.99
C ASN A 396 -9.16 -9.46 23.87
N LYS A 397 -9.33 -9.54 25.20
CA LYS A 397 -8.25 -9.27 26.17
C LYS A 397 -7.11 -10.29 26.12
N ASN A 398 -7.33 -11.44 25.51
CA ASN A 398 -6.33 -12.49 25.30
C ASN A 398 -5.90 -12.58 23.84
N ALA A 399 -6.04 -11.50 23.06
CA ALA A 399 -5.65 -11.46 21.66
C ALA A 399 -4.17 -11.88 21.47
N ASP A 400 -3.94 -12.96 20.71
CA ASP A 400 -2.60 -13.39 20.31
C ASP A 400 -2.22 -12.75 18.97
N HIS A 401 -2.09 -11.42 18.97
CA HIS A 401 -1.95 -10.63 17.74
C HIS A 401 -0.68 -9.79 17.77
N TYR A 402 0.22 -10.10 16.84
CA TYR A 402 1.49 -9.40 16.66
C TYR A 402 1.41 -8.38 15.51
N LEU A 403 2.09 -7.25 15.69
CA LEU A 403 2.28 -6.21 14.68
C LEU A 403 3.78 -6.02 14.40
N VAL A 404 4.13 -6.01 13.11
CA VAL A 404 5.42 -5.51 12.62
C VAL A 404 5.15 -4.31 11.73
N ILE A 405 5.65 -3.14 12.16
CA ILE A 405 5.46 -1.88 11.44
C ILE A 405 6.79 -1.16 11.28
N GLY A 406 7.08 -0.68 10.09
CA GLY A 406 8.35 -0.01 9.80
C GLY A 406 8.23 0.97 8.64
N PRO A 407 9.35 1.48 8.13
CA PRO A 407 9.36 2.51 7.09
C PRO A 407 9.15 1.91 5.70
N TYR A 408 8.04 1.20 5.54
CA TYR A 408 7.66 0.51 4.33
C TYR A 408 6.52 1.24 3.64
N ASN A 409 6.52 1.20 2.31
CA ASN A 409 5.32 1.51 1.54
C ASN A 409 4.47 0.25 1.34
N HIS A 410 3.34 0.42 0.66
CA HIS A 410 2.38 -0.62 0.36
C HIS A 410 3.01 -1.92 -0.18
N GLY A 411 4.00 -1.82 -1.08
CA GLY A 411 4.71 -2.98 -1.63
C GLY A 411 5.81 -3.56 -0.72
N GLY A 412 6.52 -2.69 0.01
CA GLY A 412 7.62 -3.09 0.90
C GLY A 412 7.14 -3.95 2.07
N ALA A 413 6.00 -3.59 2.68
CA ALA A 413 5.39 -4.30 3.79
C ALA A 413 4.73 -5.64 3.41
N GLN A 414 4.76 -6.02 2.12
CA GLN A 414 4.28 -7.30 1.60
C GLN A 414 5.41 -8.18 1.03
N SER A 415 6.63 -7.66 0.97
CA SER A 415 7.73 -8.33 0.28
C SER A 415 9.04 -8.25 1.08
N PHE A 416 9.69 -7.11 1.04
CA PHE A 416 10.91 -6.81 1.78
C PHE A 416 11.08 -5.29 1.93
N GLY A 417 11.75 -4.87 3.00
CA GLY A 417 12.08 -3.46 3.20
C GLY A 417 12.97 -2.93 2.07
N PHE A 418 12.49 -1.92 1.34
CA PHE A 418 13.23 -1.31 0.24
C PHE A 418 14.38 -0.45 0.75
N THR A 419 15.40 -0.25 -0.09
CA THR A 419 16.53 0.64 0.21
C THR A 419 16.10 2.10 0.32
N TYR A 420 15.09 2.50 -0.47
CA TYR A 420 14.52 3.84 -0.47
C TYR A 420 12.99 3.77 -0.55
N VAL A 421 12.32 4.68 0.16
CA VAL A 421 10.89 4.94 0.02
C VAL A 421 10.68 6.44 -0.11
N ASN A 422 9.96 6.87 -1.15
CA ASN A 422 9.71 8.29 -1.45
C ASN A 422 10.99 9.16 -1.49
N GLY A 423 12.10 8.59 -1.98
CA GLY A 423 13.40 9.27 -2.04
C GLY A 423 14.22 9.25 -0.74
N ASN A 424 13.66 8.73 0.34
CA ASN A 424 14.34 8.66 1.64
C ASN A 424 15.04 7.30 1.84
N PRO A 425 16.31 7.29 2.26
CA PRO A 425 16.99 6.04 2.57
C PRO A 425 16.34 5.37 3.79
N ILE A 426 16.24 4.05 3.73
CA ILE A 426 15.72 3.23 4.82
C ILE A 426 16.88 2.62 5.61
N ASP A 427 16.79 2.66 6.93
CA ASP A 427 17.79 2.09 7.85
C ASP A 427 18.09 0.61 7.52
N PRO A 428 19.37 0.18 7.47
CA PRO A 428 19.73 -1.20 7.17
C PRO A 428 18.98 -2.26 7.97
N VAL A 429 18.79 -2.08 9.29
CA VAL A 429 18.05 -3.06 10.11
C VAL A 429 16.58 -3.19 9.74
N ALA A 430 16.00 -2.19 9.06
CA ALA A 430 14.62 -2.21 8.61
C ALA A 430 14.45 -3.00 7.30
N ARG A 431 15.53 -3.30 6.58
CA ARG A 431 15.49 -3.94 5.24
C ARG A 431 15.29 -5.46 5.29
N ILE A 432 14.42 -5.91 6.20
CA ILE A 432 14.11 -7.34 6.42
C ILE A 432 13.28 -7.93 5.29
N SER A 433 13.32 -9.26 5.13
CA SER A 433 12.34 -9.97 4.31
C SER A 433 11.05 -10.20 5.09
N ILE A 434 9.97 -9.56 4.63
CA ILE A 434 8.63 -9.75 5.20
C ILE A 434 8.08 -11.13 4.86
N ASP A 435 8.41 -11.65 3.67
CA ASP A 435 8.10 -13.03 3.31
C ASP A 435 8.75 -14.04 4.28
N ASP A 436 10.06 -13.94 4.54
CA ASP A 436 10.73 -14.86 5.46
C ASP A 436 10.14 -14.78 6.87
N LEU A 437 9.80 -13.57 7.33
CA LEU A 437 9.09 -13.36 8.58
C LEU A 437 7.74 -14.10 8.59
N ALA A 438 6.92 -13.94 7.55
CA ALA A 438 5.61 -14.58 7.44
C ALA A 438 5.70 -16.12 7.41
N PHE A 439 6.66 -16.68 6.66
CA PHE A 439 6.83 -18.14 6.61
C PHE A 439 7.48 -18.72 7.88
N SER A 440 8.34 -17.96 8.56
CA SER A 440 8.84 -18.34 9.89
C SER A 440 7.72 -18.33 10.93
N TRP A 441 6.77 -17.39 10.81
CA TRP A 441 5.55 -17.38 11.61
C TRP A 441 4.67 -18.60 11.33
N PHE A 442 4.48 -18.98 10.07
CA PHE A 442 3.77 -20.22 9.74
C PHE A 442 4.48 -21.46 10.29
N ASP A 443 5.81 -21.51 10.22
CA ASP A 443 6.56 -22.64 10.78
C ASP A 443 6.35 -22.72 12.30
N TYR A 444 6.35 -21.60 13.01
CA TYR A 444 6.01 -21.52 14.43
C TYR A 444 4.62 -22.08 14.73
N ILE A 445 3.57 -21.59 14.07
CA ILE A 445 2.18 -21.94 14.40
C ILE A 445 1.76 -23.31 13.84
N LEU A 446 2.11 -23.63 12.59
CA LEU A 446 1.59 -24.80 11.89
C LEU A 446 2.45 -26.05 12.09
N LYS A 447 3.76 -25.88 12.33
CA LYS A 447 4.76 -26.96 12.42
C LYS A 447 5.47 -27.05 13.77
N GLY A 448 5.18 -26.16 14.73
CA GLY A 448 5.84 -26.15 16.05
C GLY A 448 7.31 -25.69 15.99
N GLY A 449 7.65 -24.85 15.01
CA GLY A 449 8.99 -24.27 14.86
C GLY A 449 9.30 -23.20 15.92
N LYS A 450 10.42 -22.47 15.73
CA LYS A 450 10.81 -21.35 16.63
C LYS A 450 10.03 -20.08 16.27
N LYS A 451 9.59 -19.31 17.28
CA LYS A 451 9.03 -17.97 17.09
C LYS A 451 10.05 -17.05 16.37
N PRO A 452 9.63 -16.26 15.36
CA PRO A 452 10.53 -15.30 14.70
C PRO A 452 11.20 -14.34 15.69
N GLU A 453 12.51 -14.11 15.55
CA GLU A 453 13.32 -13.38 16.54
C GLU A 453 12.97 -11.90 16.68
N ILE A 454 12.45 -11.29 15.60
CA ILE A 454 12.00 -9.90 15.62
C ILE A 454 10.75 -9.71 16.49
N LEU A 455 9.96 -10.77 16.72
CA LEU A 455 8.72 -10.73 17.50
C LEU A 455 9.02 -10.88 19.01
N LYS A 456 9.77 -9.92 19.55
CA LYS A 456 10.11 -9.92 20.99
C LYS A 456 8.91 -9.59 21.85
N ASP A 457 7.99 -8.76 21.34
CA ASP A 457 6.74 -8.41 22.00
C ASP A 457 5.59 -8.30 20.98
N ARG A 458 4.38 -7.92 21.41
CA ARG A 458 3.19 -7.80 20.55
C ARG A 458 3.38 -6.81 19.42
N ILE A 459 3.96 -5.65 19.70
CA ILE A 459 4.22 -4.63 18.70
C ILE A 459 5.73 -4.45 18.54
N ASN A 460 6.18 -4.58 17.29
CA ASN A 460 7.59 -4.54 16.93
C ASN A 460 7.73 -3.47 15.85
N PHE A 461 8.40 -2.38 16.17
CA PHE A 461 8.41 -1.20 15.33
C PHE A 461 9.81 -0.65 15.13
N GLN A 462 10.07 -0.13 13.93
CA GLN A 462 11.37 0.44 13.61
C GLN A 462 11.35 1.96 13.81
N VAL A 463 12.28 2.50 14.59
CA VAL A 463 12.39 3.96 14.76
C VAL A 463 13.32 4.50 13.67
N MET A 464 12.76 5.16 12.65
CA MET A 464 13.57 5.68 11.54
C MET A 464 14.65 6.65 12.02
N ASN A 465 15.79 6.63 11.33
CA ASN A 465 17.01 7.39 11.62
C ASN A 465 17.74 6.97 12.91
N THR A 466 17.37 5.83 13.50
CA THR A 466 18.07 5.27 14.68
C THR A 466 18.70 3.91 14.40
N ASN A 467 18.39 3.31 13.23
CA ASN A 467 18.79 1.95 12.89
C ASN A 467 18.46 0.92 13.99
N THR A 468 17.34 1.11 14.69
CA THR A 468 16.93 0.29 15.85
C THR A 468 15.46 -0.13 15.76
N TRP A 469 15.18 -1.37 16.17
CA TRP A 469 13.84 -1.88 16.42
C TRP A 469 13.52 -1.75 17.92
N LYS A 470 12.32 -1.27 18.24
CA LYS A 470 11.74 -1.25 19.59
C LYS A 470 10.56 -2.22 19.66
N HIS A 471 10.25 -2.68 20.86
CA HIS A 471 9.28 -3.73 21.12
C HIS A 471 8.47 -3.37 22.37
N VAL A 472 7.14 -3.43 22.25
CA VAL A 472 6.19 -3.14 23.35
C VAL A 472 4.98 -4.05 23.25
N ASP A 473 4.29 -4.25 24.37
CA ASP A 473 3.10 -5.10 24.48
C ASP A 473 1.80 -4.38 24.10
N ASP A 474 1.79 -3.04 24.12
CA ASP A 474 0.61 -2.21 23.82
C ASP A 474 0.95 -1.01 22.91
N LEU A 475 0.03 -0.63 22.01
CA LEU A 475 0.25 0.46 21.05
C LEU A 475 0.46 1.81 21.74
N ASP A 476 -0.19 2.05 22.88
CA ASP A 476 -0.06 3.30 23.63
C ASP A 476 1.33 3.45 24.27
N LYS A 477 2.05 2.33 24.45
CA LYS A 477 3.44 2.33 24.94
C LYS A 477 4.48 2.62 23.86
N MET A 478 4.05 2.82 22.61
CA MET A 478 4.96 3.27 21.55
C MET A 478 5.43 4.72 21.73
N HIS A 479 4.82 5.48 22.64
CA HIS A 479 5.28 6.78 23.12
C HIS A 479 5.20 6.83 24.65
N THR A 480 5.91 7.77 25.27
CA THR A 480 5.93 7.92 26.74
C THR A 480 5.36 9.25 27.22
N SER A 481 5.13 10.18 26.29
CA SER A 481 4.53 11.49 26.57
C SER A 481 3.90 12.06 25.31
N THR A 482 3.15 13.16 25.46
CA THR A 482 2.52 13.86 24.35
C THR A 482 2.90 15.33 24.38
N LEU A 483 3.24 15.89 23.22
CA LEU A 483 3.48 17.31 23.02
C LEU A 483 2.29 17.94 22.32
N LYS A 484 1.67 18.96 22.92
CA LYS A 484 0.57 19.69 22.28
C LYS A 484 1.13 20.80 21.41
N PHE A 485 0.73 20.84 20.15
CA PHE A 485 1.00 21.93 19.22
C PHE A 485 -0.31 22.68 18.98
N TYR A 486 -0.39 23.92 19.47
CA TYR A 486 -1.56 24.80 19.35
C TYR A 486 -1.55 25.63 18.05
N LEU A 487 -2.74 25.94 17.52
CA LEU A 487 -2.91 26.73 16.28
C LEU A 487 -2.70 28.24 16.52
N GLN A 488 -1.47 28.65 16.84
CA GLN A 488 -1.12 30.05 17.10
C GLN A 488 0.08 30.52 16.28
N ASP A 489 0.03 31.77 15.81
CA ASP A 489 1.16 32.41 15.13
C ASP A 489 2.23 32.82 16.14
N LYS A 490 3.49 32.40 15.90
CA LYS A 490 4.65 32.77 16.70
C LYS A 490 4.88 34.27 16.78
N LYS A 491 4.37 35.08 15.86
CA LYS A 491 4.42 36.55 15.98
C LYS A 491 3.71 37.06 17.24
N ASN A 492 2.72 36.33 17.75
CA ASN A 492 1.86 36.75 18.85
C ASN A 492 2.09 35.95 20.15
N THR A 493 3.02 34.99 20.16
CA THR A 493 3.25 34.08 21.30
C THR A 493 4.70 33.61 21.35
N SER A 494 5.20 33.27 22.54
CA SER A 494 6.57 32.81 22.73
C SER A 494 6.81 31.39 22.17
N SER A 495 5.78 30.54 22.15
CA SER A 495 5.89 29.12 21.76
C SER A 495 4.55 28.58 21.30
N VAL A 496 4.51 27.74 20.26
CA VAL A 496 3.27 27.04 19.83
C VAL A 496 2.93 25.84 20.72
N PHE A 497 3.83 25.45 21.62
CA PHE A 497 3.62 24.32 22.53
C PHE A 497 2.95 24.71 23.85
N ASN A 498 2.83 26.01 24.11
CA ASN A 498 2.12 26.55 25.26
C ASN A 498 0.66 26.85 24.91
N LYS A 499 -0.24 26.47 25.83
CA LYS A 499 -1.65 26.81 25.70
C LYS A 499 -1.80 28.34 25.59
N PRO A 500 -2.62 28.85 24.64
CA PRO A 500 -2.85 30.29 24.52
C PRO A 500 -3.48 30.86 25.80
N GLU A 501 -2.96 32.00 26.24
CA GLU A 501 -3.51 32.75 27.39
C GLU A 501 -4.78 33.54 27.00
N THR A 502 -4.82 34.05 25.76
CA THR A 502 -5.95 34.80 25.22
C THR A 502 -6.63 34.01 24.11
N LYS A 503 -7.97 34.02 24.12
CA LYS A 503 -8.75 33.40 23.06
C LYS A 503 -8.69 34.25 21.80
N ASN A 504 -8.31 33.62 20.69
CA ASN A 504 -8.26 34.24 19.37
C ASN A 504 -8.58 33.19 18.28
N PHE A 505 -8.65 33.59 17.03
CA PHE A 505 -8.80 32.68 15.90
C PHE A 505 -8.08 33.19 14.66
N THR A 506 -7.73 32.28 13.75
CA THR A 506 -7.30 32.61 12.39
C THR A 506 -8.44 32.31 11.43
N THR A 507 -8.77 33.31 10.59
CA THR A 507 -9.81 33.15 9.56
C THR A 507 -9.24 32.50 8.30
N GLN A 508 -9.99 31.56 7.73
CA GLN A 508 -9.75 31.00 6.40
C GLN A 508 -10.98 31.19 5.53
N VAL A 509 -10.79 31.57 4.26
CA VAL A 509 -11.86 31.62 3.27
C VAL A 509 -11.49 30.72 2.09
N VAL A 510 -12.38 29.79 1.74
CA VAL A 510 -12.20 28.86 0.62
C VAL A 510 -13.39 28.96 -0.32
N ASP A 511 -13.16 29.49 -1.52
CA ASP A 511 -14.18 29.53 -2.57
C ASP A 511 -14.17 28.23 -3.37
N PHE A 512 -15.18 27.37 -3.19
CA PHE A 512 -15.32 26.13 -3.94
C PHE A 512 -15.65 26.32 -5.43
N LYS A 513 -16.13 27.51 -5.84
CA LYS A 513 -16.41 27.82 -7.25
C LYS A 513 -15.12 28.08 -8.04
N ASN A 514 -14.06 28.54 -7.39
CA ASN A 514 -12.77 28.75 -8.01
C ASN A 514 -12.02 27.41 -8.23
N ARG A 515 -12.00 26.91 -9.46
CA ARG A 515 -11.32 25.65 -9.85
C ARG A 515 -9.96 25.85 -10.50
N ASP A 516 -9.56 27.10 -10.77
CA ASP A 516 -8.31 27.44 -11.46
C ASP A 516 -7.37 28.30 -10.58
N GLN A 517 -7.52 28.20 -9.26
CA GLN A 517 -6.64 28.89 -8.31
C GLN A 517 -5.19 28.44 -8.48
N LYS A 518 -4.26 29.40 -8.43
CA LYS A 518 -2.83 29.11 -8.47
C LYS A 518 -2.41 28.45 -7.16
N ASP A 519 -1.51 27.49 -7.28
CA ASP A 519 -0.95 26.85 -6.11
C ASP A 519 -0.09 27.82 -5.30
N THR A 520 -0.25 27.76 -3.98
CA THR A 520 0.58 28.50 -3.02
C THR A 520 1.55 27.54 -2.35
N TYR A 521 2.69 28.06 -1.94
CA TYR A 521 3.77 27.26 -1.37
C TYR A 521 4.39 27.95 -0.16
N TYR A 522 4.59 27.17 0.90
CA TYR A 522 5.47 27.50 1.99
C TYR A 522 6.92 27.21 1.56
N LYS A 523 7.77 28.23 1.58
CA LYS A 523 9.17 28.12 1.18
C LYS A 523 9.99 27.55 2.33
N VAL A 524 10.57 26.37 2.13
CA VAL A 524 11.46 25.72 3.10
C VAL A 524 12.91 26.12 2.84
N SER A 525 13.36 26.02 1.58
CA SER A 525 14.71 26.42 1.17
C SER A 525 14.73 26.90 -0.28
N LYS A 526 15.92 27.04 -0.87
CA LYS A 526 16.06 27.31 -2.32
C LYS A 526 15.64 26.12 -3.19
N LYS A 527 15.67 24.90 -2.64
CA LYS A 527 15.44 23.66 -3.39
C LYS A 527 14.20 22.90 -2.94
N ASP A 528 13.53 23.35 -1.89
CA ASP A 528 12.38 22.65 -1.31
C ASP A 528 11.28 23.62 -0.90
N SER A 529 10.03 23.18 -1.11
CA SER A 529 8.82 23.93 -0.77
C SER A 529 7.64 23.00 -0.59
N ILE A 530 6.74 23.37 0.32
CA ILE A 530 5.55 22.58 0.65
C ILE A 530 4.34 23.31 0.07
N LYS A 531 3.47 22.60 -0.65
CA LYS A 531 2.22 23.17 -1.17
C LYS A 531 1.27 23.48 -0.01
N THR A 532 0.74 24.71 0.03
CA THR A 532 -0.18 25.21 1.07
C THR A 532 -1.52 25.68 0.50
N THR A 533 -1.83 25.33 -0.75
CA THR A 533 -3.09 25.70 -1.38
C THR A 533 -4.27 25.19 -0.55
N ASN A 534 -5.15 26.09 -0.09
CA ASN A 534 -6.28 25.81 0.83
C ASN A 534 -5.88 25.38 2.25
N SER A 535 -4.66 25.67 2.69
CA SER A 535 -4.22 25.42 4.07
C SER A 535 -3.63 26.67 4.70
N ILE A 536 -3.72 26.76 6.02
CA ILE A 536 -2.98 27.71 6.87
C ILE A 536 -1.80 26.96 7.48
N ALA A 537 -0.67 27.65 7.61
CA ALA A 537 0.56 27.11 8.15
C ALA A 537 0.85 27.67 9.55
N PHE A 538 1.11 26.79 10.50
CA PHE A 538 1.59 27.10 11.84
C PHE A 538 2.96 26.47 12.03
N GLU A 539 3.94 27.26 12.48
CA GLU A 539 5.34 26.83 12.60
C GLU A 539 5.77 26.90 14.05
N SER A 540 6.43 25.84 14.53
CA SER A 540 7.01 25.83 15.87
C SER A 540 8.29 26.67 15.97
N GLU A 541 8.69 26.96 17.20
CA GLU A 541 10.07 27.26 17.50
C GLU A 541 11.03 26.13 17.07
N VAL A 542 12.32 26.47 17.02
CA VAL A 542 13.38 25.49 16.78
C VAL A 542 13.44 24.53 17.96
N LEU A 543 13.52 23.23 17.66
CA LEU A 543 13.61 22.21 18.68
C LEU A 543 15.01 22.20 19.30
N ASP A 544 15.09 22.35 20.61
CA ASP A 544 16.37 22.42 21.34
C ASP A 544 17.04 21.06 21.55
N ASN A 545 16.28 19.97 21.39
CA ASN A 545 16.71 18.59 21.59
C ASN A 545 16.20 17.68 20.47
N ASP A 546 16.90 16.57 20.27
CA ASP A 546 16.37 15.45 19.50
C ASP A 546 15.08 14.94 20.16
N MET A 547 14.12 14.50 19.36
CA MET A 547 12.92 13.84 19.87
C MET A 547 12.51 12.69 18.96
N ILE A 548 11.91 11.64 19.51
CA ILE A 548 11.29 10.58 18.71
C ILE A 548 9.80 10.83 18.68
N ILE A 549 9.23 10.99 17.49
CA ILE A 549 7.77 10.98 17.29
C ILE A 549 7.39 9.55 16.94
N SER A 550 6.51 8.92 17.72
CA SER A 550 6.12 7.51 17.54
C SER A 550 4.66 7.27 17.90
N GLY A 551 3.79 7.20 16.90
CA GLY A 551 2.34 7.08 17.11
C GLY A 551 1.52 7.67 15.97
N ASN A 552 0.20 7.70 16.18
CA ASN A 552 -0.74 8.51 15.40
C ASN A 552 -0.81 9.92 16.02
N LEU A 553 -0.96 10.95 15.19
CA LEU A 553 -1.41 12.25 15.70
C LEU A 553 -2.86 12.15 16.21
N SER A 554 -3.12 12.75 17.36
CA SER A 554 -4.46 12.98 17.89
C SER A 554 -4.70 14.48 18.06
N GLY A 555 -5.86 14.88 18.60
CA GLY A 555 -6.11 16.28 18.95
C GLY A 555 -7.55 16.71 18.71
N ILE A 556 -7.79 18.01 18.85
CA ILE A 556 -9.10 18.63 18.67
C ILE A 556 -8.90 19.97 17.97
N PHE A 557 -9.65 20.18 16.89
CA PHE A 557 -9.85 21.50 16.33
C PHE A 557 -11.18 22.09 16.82
N ASN A 558 -11.09 23.20 17.54
CA ASN A 558 -12.23 24.06 17.80
C ASN A 558 -12.42 24.95 16.57
N VAL A 559 -13.55 24.83 15.90
CA VAL A 559 -13.84 25.56 14.65
C VAL A 559 -15.25 26.10 14.66
N SER A 560 -15.47 27.24 13.98
CA SER A 560 -16.82 27.65 13.58
C SER A 560 -16.82 27.99 12.11
N ILE A 561 -17.81 27.49 11.37
CA ILE A 561 -17.93 27.67 9.93
C ILE A 561 -19.29 28.24 9.56
N ASN A 562 -19.41 28.96 8.44
CA ASN A 562 -20.70 29.46 7.95
C ASN A 562 -21.58 28.38 7.27
N LYS A 563 -21.08 27.15 7.12
CA LYS A 563 -21.75 26.03 6.44
C LYS A 563 -22.15 24.92 7.43
N LYS A 564 -22.85 23.89 6.93
CA LYS A 564 -23.30 22.75 7.75
C LYS A 564 -22.30 21.59 7.81
N ASP A 565 -21.28 21.62 6.95
CA ASP A 565 -20.26 20.58 6.87
C ASP A 565 -19.05 21.09 6.09
N PHE A 566 -17.92 20.40 6.24
CA PHE A 566 -16.72 20.58 5.41
C PHE A 566 -15.78 19.37 5.62
N ASP A 567 -14.86 19.18 4.69
CA ASP A 567 -13.81 18.17 4.81
C ASP A 567 -12.49 18.90 5.14
N THR A 568 -11.86 18.55 6.26
CA THR A 568 -10.60 19.16 6.70
C THR A 568 -9.42 18.22 6.50
N ASP A 569 -8.28 18.77 6.11
CA ASP A 569 -7.00 18.07 6.03
C ASP A 569 -5.97 18.67 7.00
N THR A 570 -5.03 17.83 7.43
CA THR A 570 -3.95 18.19 8.34
C THR A 570 -2.69 17.47 7.94
N TYR A 571 -1.58 18.20 7.90
CA TYR A 571 -0.27 17.67 7.56
C TYR A 571 0.75 18.16 8.58
N LEU A 572 1.49 17.24 9.19
CA LEU A 572 2.62 17.59 10.04
C LEU A 572 3.92 17.30 9.29
N TYR A 573 4.78 18.31 9.18
CA TYR A 573 6.10 18.19 8.57
C TYR A 573 7.21 18.47 9.59
N GLN A 574 8.32 17.75 9.46
CA GLN A 574 9.62 18.18 9.96
C GLN A 574 10.25 19.12 8.93
N LEU A 575 10.69 20.30 9.38
CA LEU A 575 11.60 21.17 8.64
C LEU A 575 12.99 20.97 9.24
N SER A 576 13.85 20.26 8.54
CA SER A 576 15.18 19.89 9.03
C SER A 576 16.21 21.02 8.85
N PRO A 577 17.29 21.07 9.67
CA PRO A 577 18.33 22.09 9.57
C PRO A 577 19.02 22.17 8.20
N ASP A 578 19.02 21.08 7.43
CA ASP A 578 19.63 21.02 6.10
C ASP A 578 18.76 21.67 4.99
N GLY A 579 17.60 22.22 5.37
CA GLY A 579 16.67 22.89 4.47
C GLY A 579 15.78 21.95 3.67
N LYS A 580 15.56 20.72 4.14
CA LYS A 580 14.55 19.78 3.60
C LYS A 580 13.35 19.63 4.50
N SER A 581 12.22 19.32 3.88
CA SER A 581 10.98 18.95 4.52
C SER A 581 10.73 17.44 4.48
N TYR A 582 10.12 16.92 5.53
CA TYR A 582 9.71 15.52 5.62
C TYR A 582 8.29 15.45 6.17
N LEU A 583 7.37 14.85 5.42
CA LEU A 583 6.02 14.60 5.88
C LEU A 583 6.04 13.52 6.97
N LEU A 584 5.53 13.84 8.15
CA LEU A 584 5.51 12.98 9.32
C LEU A 584 4.18 12.25 9.49
N SER A 585 3.07 12.95 9.28
CA SER A 585 1.73 12.38 9.40
C SER A 585 0.72 13.22 8.62
N THR A 586 -0.36 12.56 8.18
CA THR A 586 -1.50 13.16 7.51
C THR A 586 -2.79 12.76 8.22
N HIS A 587 -3.79 13.62 8.12
CA HIS A 587 -5.14 13.32 8.55
C HIS A 587 -6.10 14.06 7.61
N ILE A 588 -7.14 13.37 7.18
CA ILE A 588 -8.27 13.96 6.47
C ILE A 588 -9.54 13.44 7.14
N VAL A 589 -10.55 14.28 7.33
CA VAL A 589 -11.82 13.85 7.95
C VAL A 589 -12.98 14.69 7.46
N ARG A 590 -14.15 14.05 7.30
CA ARG A 590 -15.41 14.76 7.14
C ARG A 590 -15.89 15.26 8.49
N ALA A 591 -15.99 16.58 8.67
CA ALA A 591 -16.32 17.18 9.96
C ALA A 591 -17.63 16.60 10.56
N SER A 592 -18.65 16.39 9.73
CA SER A 592 -19.92 15.79 10.18
C SER A 592 -19.86 14.31 10.59
N TYR A 593 -18.78 13.59 10.31
CA TYR A 593 -18.56 12.22 10.81
C TYR A 593 -17.44 12.11 11.85
N ALA A 594 -16.73 13.21 12.15
CA ALA A 594 -15.54 13.17 13.00
C ALA A 594 -15.83 12.62 14.42
N LYS A 595 -17.02 12.89 14.98
CA LYS A 595 -17.45 12.38 16.29
C LYS A 595 -17.93 10.93 16.25
N ASN A 596 -18.43 10.45 15.11
CA ASN A 596 -18.95 9.10 14.91
C ASN A 596 -18.95 8.77 13.41
N ASN A 597 -18.12 7.81 12.99
CA ASN A 597 -17.96 7.42 11.60
C ASN A 597 -19.14 6.61 11.02
N GLU A 598 -20.05 6.12 11.87
CA GLU A 598 -21.25 5.38 11.48
C GLU A 598 -22.45 6.31 11.27
N LYS A 599 -22.55 7.38 12.08
CA LYS A 599 -23.70 8.29 12.10
C LYS A 599 -23.28 9.74 11.89
N ARG A 600 -23.73 10.30 10.76
CA ARG A 600 -23.51 11.71 10.41
C ARG A 600 -24.19 12.67 11.39
N GLN A 601 -23.47 13.70 11.79
CA GLN A 601 -23.89 14.78 12.67
C GLN A 601 -23.46 16.11 12.03
N LEU A 602 -24.40 16.81 11.39
CA LEU A 602 -24.11 18.09 10.76
C LEU A 602 -23.68 19.14 11.79
N LEU A 603 -22.81 20.06 11.36
CA LEU A 603 -22.40 21.20 12.16
C LEU A 603 -23.50 22.27 12.13
N GLU A 604 -23.58 23.04 13.21
CA GLU A 604 -24.43 24.24 13.26
C GLU A 604 -23.64 25.46 12.73
N PRO A 605 -24.11 26.14 11.67
CA PRO A 605 -23.44 27.32 11.14
C PRO A 605 -23.17 28.39 12.21
N ASN A 606 -21.95 28.94 12.18
CA ASN A 606 -21.40 29.97 13.06
C ASN A 606 -21.29 29.59 14.54
N LYS A 607 -21.57 28.34 14.90
CA LYS A 607 -21.33 27.80 16.23
C LYS A 607 -19.95 27.16 16.30
N MET A 608 -19.30 27.30 17.45
CA MET A 608 -18.06 26.60 17.74
C MET A 608 -18.35 25.12 17.97
N GLU A 609 -17.67 24.26 17.22
CA GLU A 609 -17.76 22.81 17.24
C GLU A 609 -16.36 22.20 17.40
N GLN A 610 -16.31 21.02 18.00
CA GLN A 610 -15.08 20.25 18.17
C GLN A 610 -14.98 19.18 17.09
N ILE A 611 -13.91 19.26 16.30
CA ILE A 611 -13.56 18.26 15.28
C ILE A 611 -12.38 17.46 15.83
N PRO A 612 -12.60 16.23 16.33
CA PRO A 612 -11.52 15.39 16.81
C PRO A 612 -10.63 14.93 15.65
N ILE A 613 -9.34 14.79 15.95
CA ILE A 613 -8.35 14.20 15.07
C ILE A 613 -8.09 12.80 15.59
N ASN A 614 -8.59 11.82 14.85
CA ASN A 614 -8.43 10.41 15.16
C ASN A 614 -8.01 9.70 13.87
N ASN A 615 -7.38 8.53 13.99
CA ASN A 615 -7.12 7.70 12.81
C ASN A 615 -6.25 8.41 11.73
N SER A 616 -5.30 9.24 12.17
CA SER A 616 -4.26 9.84 11.32
C SER A 616 -3.21 8.81 10.92
N TYR A 617 -2.34 9.14 9.96
CA TYR A 617 -1.24 8.25 9.58
C TYR A 617 -0.24 8.08 10.73
N PHE A 618 0.18 6.84 10.95
CA PHE A 618 1.14 6.42 11.97
C PHE A 618 2.58 6.63 11.49
N MET A 619 3.47 7.05 12.39
CA MET A 619 4.90 7.18 12.10
C MET A 619 5.76 6.86 13.31
N SER A 620 6.99 6.39 13.10
CA SER A 620 8.03 6.34 14.13
C SER A 620 9.36 6.85 13.58
N LYS A 621 9.80 8.03 14.03
CA LYS A 621 10.98 8.71 13.49
C LYS A 621 11.68 9.55 14.55
N LYS A 622 13.02 9.49 14.56
CA LYS A 622 13.85 10.48 15.26
C LYS A 622 13.89 11.79 14.46
N ILE A 623 13.50 12.87 15.12
CA ILE A 623 13.56 14.26 14.68
C ILE A 623 14.79 14.91 15.31
N ASP A 624 15.67 15.45 14.47
CA ASP A 624 16.94 16.01 14.90
C ASP A 624 16.75 17.39 15.56
N LYS A 625 17.53 17.66 16.60
CA LYS A 625 17.72 18.99 17.17
C LYS A 625 17.98 20.02 16.08
N GLY A 626 17.45 21.23 16.26
CA GLY A 626 17.53 22.30 15.28
C GLY A 626 16.44 22.23 14.21
N SER A 627 15.67 21.13 14.13
CA SER A 627 14.49 21.08 13.27
C SER A 627 13.39 22.02 13.79
N LYS A 628 12.43 22.32 12.93
CA LYS A 628 11.12 22.88 13.31
C LYS A 628 10.02 21.92 12.91
N LEU A 629 8.84 22.10 13.49
CA LEU A 629 7.63 21.44 13.07
C LEU A 629 6.73 22.43 12.34
N LEU A 630 6.21 22.03 11.19
CA LEU A 630 5.23 22.79 10.42
C LEU A 630 3.93 22.01 10.38
N LEU A 631 2.88 22.60 10.95
CA LEU A 631 1.52 22.07 10.92
C LEU A 631 0.71 22.84 9.88
N LEU A 632 0.22 22.13 8.86
CA LEU A 632 -0.75 22.67 7.93
C LEU A 632 -2.14 22.19 8.34
N VAL A 633 -3.09 23.12 8.40
CA VAL A 633 -4.51 22.82 8.64
C VAL A 633 -5.31 23.46 7.51
N GLY A 634 -6.18 22.70 6.84
CA GLY A 634 -6.84 23.19 5.64
C GLY A 634 -8.16 22.50 5.31
N VAL A 635 -8.56 22.72 4.06
CA VAL A 635 -9.81 22.24 3.48
C VAL A 635 -9.50 21.37 2.28
N ASN A 636 -10.01 20.14 2.30
CA ASN A 636 -9.87 19.22 1.19
C ASN A 636 -10.59 19.76 -0.06
N LYS A 637 -9.81 20.21 -1.03
CA LYS A 637 -10.31 20.74 -2.31
C LYS A 637 -9.35 20.41 -3.45
N ASN A 638 -9.39 19.16 -3.91
CA ASN A 638 -8.53 18.65 -4.98
C ASN A 638 -9.24 17.50 -5.75
N PRO A 639 -8.77 17.10 -6.95
CA PRO A 639 -9.47 16.12 -7.79
C PRO A 639 -9.38 14.67 -7.31
N ASN A 640 -8.53 14.36 -6.32
CA ASN A 640 -8.31 12.98 -5.87
C ASN A 640 -9.34 12.51 -4.83
N TRP A 641 -10.12 13.43 -4.28
CA TRP A 641 -11.11 13.17 -3.24
C TRP A 641 -12.44 13.82 -3.62
N GLN A 642 -13.54 13.22 -3.13
CA GLN A 642 -14.86 13.84 -3.16
C GLN A 642 -14.82 15.26 -2.55
N ILE A 643 -15.57 16.20 -3.14
CA ILE A 643 -15.65 17.58 -2.65
C ILE A 643 -16.90 17.77 -1.80
N ASN A 644 -16.72 18.20 -0.55
CA ASN A 644 -17.78 18.67 0.34
C ASN A 644 -17.99 20.18 0.18
N TYR A 645 -19.12 20.56 -0.40
CA TYR A 645 -19.53 21.95 -0.61
C TYR A 645 -20.24 22.55 0.61
N GLY A 646 -20.50 21.73 1.64
CA GLY A 646 -21.00 22.15 2.95
C GLY A 646 -22.50 22.42 3.02
N SER A 647 -23.27 21.92 2.07
CA SER A 647 -24.73 22.15 2.02
C SER A 647 -25.51 21.32 3.05
N GLY A 648 -24.90 20.22 3.52
CA GLY A 648 -25.51 19.24 4.42
C GLY A 648 -26.26 18.12 3.70
N LYS A 649 -26.33 18.14 2.37
CA LYS A 649 -26.81 17.01 1.55
C LYS A 649 -25.82 15.85 1.58
N ASP A 650 -26.20 14.70 1.02
CA ASP A 650 -25.21 13.68 0.68
C ASP A 650 -24.15 14.29 -0.24
N VAL A 651 -22.89 14.21 0.20
CA VAL A 651 -21.75 14.82 -0.51
C VAL A 651 -21.55 14.18 -1.90
N SER A 652 -22.01 12.95 -2.09
CA SER A 652 -21.97 12.27 -3.39
C SER A 652 -22.85 12.95 -4.43
N ASP A 653 -23.89 13.65 -3.99
CA ASP A 653 -24.88 14.34 -4.81
C ASP A 653 -24.68 15.85 -4.87
N GLU A 654 -23.82 16.41 -4.01
CA GLU A 654 -23.50 17.84 -4.05
C GLU A 654 -22.77 18.24 -5.34
N THR A 655 -23.11 19.42 -5.85
CA THR A 655 -22.55 20.02 -7.05
C THR A 655 -21.94 21.38 -6.71
N ILE A 656 -21.22 21.97 -7.67
CA ILE A 656 -20.69 23.33 -7.54
C ILE A 656 -21.78 24.40 -7.33
N LYS A 657 -23.03 24.10 -7.66
CA LYS A 657 -24.16 24.99 -7.37
C LYS A 657 -24.45 25.06 -5.86
N ASP A 658 -24.20 23.97 -5.14
CA ASP A 658 -24.39 23.89 -3.69
C ASP A 658 -23.31 24.68 -2.92
N ALA A 659 -22.22 25.07 -3.59
CA ALA A 659 -21.18 25.91 -2.99
C ALA A 659 -21.74 27.23 -2.44
N ASN A 660 -22.70 27.86 -3.12
CA ASN A 660 -23.24 29.18 -2.75
C ASN A 660 -22.14 30.23 -2.44
N GLU A 661 -22.08 30.73 -1.21
CA GLU A 661 -21.03 31.61 -0.70
C GLU A 661 -19.73 30.83 -0.37
N PRO A 662 -18.55 31.47 -0.38
CA PRO A 662 -17.32 30.83 0.09
C PRO A 662 -17.46 30.21 1.50
N LEU A 663 -16.72 29.13 1.76
CA LEU A 663 -16.60 28.59 3.10
C LEU A 663 -15.71 29.52 3.93
N GLU A 664 -16.26 30.06 5.00
CA GLU A 664 -15.55 30.83 6.01
C GLU A 664 -15.34 29.97 7.25
N ILE A 665 -14.09 29.92 7.74
CA ILE A 665 -13.69 29.13 8.90
C ILE A 665 -12.98 30.03 9.89
N LYS A 666 -13.34 29.92 11.17
CA LYS A 666 -12.54 30.42 12.28
C LYS A 666 -11.85 29.24 12.94
N TRP A 667 -10.53 29.17 12.81
CA TRP A 667 -9.67 28.21 13.52
C TRP A 667 -9.28 28.82 14.85
N TYR A 668 -9.89 28.38 15.95
CA TYR A 668 -9.60 28.95 17.27
C TYR A 668 -8.22 28.49 17.76
N ASN A 669 -7.49 29.40 18.42
CA ASN A 669 -6.09 29.17 18.79
C ASN A 669 -5.89 28.15 19.92
N ASP A 670 -6.95 27.82 20.66
CA ASP A 670 -6.97 26.72 21.64
C ASP A 670 -7.19 25.33 21.00
N SER A 671 -7.34 25.27 19.68
CA SER A 671 -7.19 24.06 18.88
C SER A 671 -5.78 23.53 18.94
N TYR A 672 -5.61 22.22 18.95
CA TYR A 672 -4.29 21.60 19.01
C TYR A 672 -4.23 20.24 18.34
N VAL A 673 -3.02 19.87 17.92
CA VAL A 673 -2.65 18.47 17.67
C VAL A 673 -1.78 17.96 18.81
N GLU A 674 -1.97 16.71 19.15
CA GLU A 674 -1.18 15.95 20.12
C GLU A 674 -0.18 15.10 19.36
N ILE A 675 1.10 15.38 19.58
CA ILE A 675 2.23 14.70 18.96
C ILE A 675 2.74 13.65 19.94
N PRO A 676 2.71 12.36 19.60
CA PRO A 676 3.17 11.30 20.48
C PRO A 676 4.70 11.26 20.52
N VAL A 677 5.30 11.59 21.67
CA VAL A 677 6.74 11.69 21.87
C VAL A 677 7.24 10.53 22.72
N TYR A 678 8.18 9.76 22.17
CA TYR A 678 8.93 8.76 22.90
C TYR A 678 10.19 9.39 23.49
N LYS A 679 10.19 9.58 24.81
CA LYS A 679 11.37 9.89 25.61
C LYS A 679 11.97 8.57 26.11
N GLU A 680 13.26 8.39 25.89
CA GLU A 680 14.01 7.24 26.39
C GLU A 680 14.15 7.22 27.91
#